data_AF-A0A4V6MFP2-F1
#
_entry.id   AF-A0A4V6MFP2-F1
#
_cell.length_a   1.000
_cell.length_b   1.000
_cell.length_c   1.000
_cell.angle_alpha   90.00
_cell.angle_beta   90.00
_cell.angle_gamma   90.00
#
_symmetry.space_group_name_H-M   'P 1'
#
loop_
_entity.id
_entity.type
_entity.pdbx_description
1 polymer ?
#
loop_
_entity_poly.entity_id
_entity_poly.type
_entity_poly.pdbx_seq_one_letter_code
_entity_poly.pdbx_strand_id
1 'polypeptide(L)'
;MRRMHIPIREVSPEGVFARHYDWLLKWAAYLVRGRQEQAEDLVHELFIQFQRTSPDLTTDEEAKAYLYRSLRNLFLSSVARNTVAQHHQLSIYDYDNFRIGISAIDRGSLLSVREDLWSICHYACERKASLRAASYFILRFFLEYCPSEIMALACTNRAAFDKNIQLMRGEVCSHMQHPGSPLVTRRPAEDAKLDEREGDLFQQLSRFIHTFCHGSCLTPDEIRFLYSAGVPVETTVLAHLVSCEPCRTACLHHLDKDSGQYATLSDRGAVGTRSSSGLSVVRRTRRASLDELYRRYQENFEHRPAYLHLSIAGKTEASQRITSLCSELSASLSFEEMPVFIEIAGEQGIRMLSLLLDEDLNLPDDVRASTPLSDGRSLHMEASSRAGSLQVRVTYIDPVVEQDDEEPSTLPNALANMHVQPRPIGIAARIKDRISRAFMDFYWPSAIAGTAALALCLFTFTTQAHHRYLRQQALGILVEANHSEKATISRHDVHRVGTFEVEGPDGKPRQRRVEVWQSNLSSHRAMRLYGADGREQAFTLKPFEASNDPQPEEVWRAGFETSFAEQIFREAALETVKKEANTYRIEAHSESHPVRGIVEADIVLDRKSNRVVEQRFVIRRIDGDYHVHLVETQYEVTSQGHFGPEIFSPPSTDASPSSGEQRLPRPASTQSRSELVSQQIKALWQLQQADVEPEEQIAVNRHGQSLRISGVVMTEQRKQHLADSMLTVCPSCELYLQTPRHHRSNLRVGHLRPTTLQTSDVAVGASDAENLFRPALLRLGLDTPQIRERSAAQAMELTSLAARLLRDTDALEQSAGCCSRAELASLGVNDRQLWLRLLSTQSKRIESSLAALEGKMADLSMLAGVSVTQPNTQDLNGSDGLAEIRRLHSLAVTLQLSLQHFSAAGLNAEQDATPHWQQILTQTHVLHQQLNLASSFVRNPR
;
A
#
# COMPACT_ATOMS: atom_id res chain seq x y z
N MET A 1 -7.67 28.98 -47.32
CA MET A 1 -8.45 28.79 -46.08
C MET A 1 -7.53 29.06 -44.89
N ARG A 2 -7.63 30.24 -44.27
CA ARG A 2 -6.87 30.58 -43.05
C ARG A 2 -7.47 29.79 -41.88
N ARG A 3 -6.71 28.87 -41.29
CA ARG A 3 -7.07 28.28 -39.98
C ARG A 3 -7.00 29.41 -38.97
N MET A 4 -8.14 29.81 -38.41
CA MET A 4 -8.18 30.70 -37.26
C MET A 4 -7.48 29.98 -36.10
N HIS A 5 -6.30 30.46 -35.71
CA HIS A 5 -5.68 30.07 -34.44
C HIS A 5 -6.50 30.71 -33.32
N ILE A 6 -7.38 29.92 -32.72
CA ILE A 6 -8.04 30.28 -31.47
C ILE A 6 -6.96 30.24 -30.38
N PRO A 7 -6.74 31.33 -29.63
CA PRO A 7 -5.77 31.37 -28.54
C PRO A 7 -6.14 30.35 -27.45
N ILE A 8 -5.15 29.66 -26.89
CA ILE A 8 -5.35 28.54 -25.96
C ILE A 8 -6.08 28.97 -24.68
N ARG A 9 -5.99 30.25 -24.29
CA ARG A 9 -6.72 30.84 -23.15
C ARG A 9 -8.25 30.72 -23.22
N GLU A 10 -8.83 30.51 -24.41
CA GLU A 10 -10.27 30.34 -24.57
C GLU A 10 -10.73 28.86 -24.54
N VAL A 11 -9.79 27.93 -24.40
CA VAL A 11 -10.05 26.49 -24.46
C VAL A 11 -9.97 25.90 -23.06
N SER A 12 -10.97 25.11 -22.67
CA SER A 12 -10.95 24.37 -21.41
C SER A 12 -9.67 23.51 -21.29
N PRO A 13 -9.17 23.23 -20.08
CA PRO A 13 -8.04 22.31 -19.88
C PRO A 13 -8.25 20.98 -20.62
N GLU A 14 -9.49 20.48 -20.63
CA GLU A 14 -9.89 19.32 -21.43
C GLU A 14 -9.57 19.48 -22.92
N GLY A 15 -9.93 20.61 -23.52
CA GLY A 15 -9.67 20.88 -24.94
C GLY A 15 -8.19 21.10 -25.26
N VAL A 16 -7.37 21.54 -24.30
CA VAL A 16 -5.90 21.53 -24.44
C VAL A 16 -5.39 20.10 -24.45
N PHE A 17 -5.77 19.30 -23.45
CA PHE A 17 -5.32 17.91 -23.32
C PHE A 17 -5.73 17.05 -24.52
N ALA A 18 -7.00 17.14 -24.95
CA ALA A 18 -7.55 16.37 -26.06
C ALA A 18 -6.83 16.64 -27.40
N ARG A 19 -6.30 17.86 -27.59
CA ARG A 19 -5.48 18.21 -28.76
C ARG A 19 -4.14 17.49 -28.77
N HIS A 20 -3.60 17.15 -27.61
CA HIS A 20 -2.29 16.52 -27.45
C HIS A 20 -2.35 15.03 -27.10
N TYR A 21 -3.54 14.45 -26.88
CA TYR A 21 -3.71 13.05 -26.45
C TYR A 21 -2.92 12.03 -27.29
N ASP A 22 -3.07 12.06 -28.62
CA ASP A 22 -2.39 11.09 -29.51
C ASP A 22 -0.86 11.25 -29.47
N TRP A 23 -0.38 12.47 -29.22
CA TRP A 23 1.05 12.76 -29.06
C TRP A 23 1.57 12.27 -27.71
N LEU A 24 0.81 12.51 -26.62
CA LEU A 24 1.12 12.01 -25.29
C LEU A 24 1.13 10.48 -25.24
N LEU A 25 0.17 9.83 -25.89
CA LEU A 25 0.09 8.38 -25.93
C LEU A 25 1.30 7.76 -26.65
N LYS A 26 1.80 8.39 -27.72
CA LYS A 26 3.04 7.96 -28.39
C LYS A 26 4.25 8.08 -27.47
N TRP A 27 4.38 9.19 -26.75
CA TRP A 27 5.49 9.38 -25.80
C TRP A 27 5.38 8.44 -24.60
N ALA A 28 4.18 8.23 -24.07
CA ALA A 28 3.93 7.27 -23.01
C ALA A 28 4.32 5.87 -23.46
N ALA A 29 3.89 5.45 -24.66
CA ALA A 29 4.25 4.16 -25.26
C ALA A 29 5.76 4.01 -25.38
N TYR A 30 6.47 5.08 -25.73
CA TYR A 30 7.92 5.09 -25.77
C TYR A 30 8.55 4.87 -24.38
N LEU A 31 8.11 5.62 -23.37
CA LEU A 31 8.60 5.50 -21.98
C LEU A 31 8.40 4.09 -21.40
N VAL A 32 7.25 3.48 -21.69
CA VAL A 32 6.90 2.13 -21.20
C VAL A 32 7.31 1.00 -22.15
N ARG A 33 8.22 1.27 -23.10
CA ARG A 33 8.81 0.27 -24.02
C ARG A 33 7.77 -0.46 -24.89
N GLY A 34 6.78 0.26 -25.40
CA GLY A 34 5.74 -0.24 -26.30
C GLY A 34 4.58 -0.98 -25.62
N ARG A 35 4.54 -1.00 -24.29
CA ARG A 35 3.42 -1.59 -23.54
C ARG A 35 2.20 -0.66 -23.55
N GLN A 36 1.29 -0.91 -24.47
CA GLN A 36 0.19 0.02 -24.73
C GLN A 36 -0.72 0.27 -23.52
N GLU A 37 -1.07 -0.76 -22.73
CA GLU A 37 -1.90 -0.59 -21.53
C GLU A 37 -1.25 0.37 -20.51
N GLN A 38 0.05 0.19 -20.23
CA GLN A 38 0.79 1.08 -19.32
C GLN A 38 0.92 2.50 -19.87
N ALA A 39 0.96 2.64 -21.20
CA ALA A 39 1.02 3.95 -21.84
C ALA A 39 -0.31 4.70 -21.67
N GLU A 40 -1.42 4.01 -21.90
CA GLU A 40 -2.76 4.55 -21.70
C GLU A 40 -2.97 4.94 -20.24
N ASP A 41 -2.61 4.08 -19.29
CA ASP A 41 -2.69 4.39 -17.86
C ASP A 41 -1.86 5.62 -17.48
N LEU A 42 -0.65 5.75 -18.00
CA LEU A 42 0.21 6.91 -17.73
C LEU A 42 -0.38 8.22 -18.27
N VAL A 43 -0.96 8.20 -19.47
CA VAL A 43 -1.65 9.37 -20.04
C VAL A 43 -2.93 9.68 -19.26
N HIS A 44 -3.61 8.66 -18.76
CA HIS A 44 -4.81 8.85 -17.95
C HIS A 44 -4.49 9.48 -16.59
N GLU A 45 -3.41 9.04 -15.93
CA GLU A 45 -2.92 9.71 -14.71
C GLU A 45 -2.54 11.17 -14.99
N LEU A 46 -1.90 11.42 -16.13
CA LEU A 46 -1.54 12.78 -16.54
C LEU A 46 -2.78 13.65 -16.76
N PHE A 47 -3.84 13.13 -17.37
CA PHE A 47 -5.10 13.87 -17.54
C PHE A 47 -5.68 14.31 -16.19
N ILE A 48 -5.70 13.41 -15.21
CA ILE A 48 -6.23 13.70 -13.87
C ILE A 48 -5.41 14.81 -13.22
N GLN A 49 -4.08 14.69 -13.26
CA GLN A 49 -3.17 15.72 -12.74
C GLN A 49 -3.38 17.06 -13.45
N PHE A 50 -3.47 17.04 -14.78
CA PHE A 50 -3.62 18.24 -15.60
C PHE A 50 -4.93 18.98 -15.31
N GLN A 51 -6.05 18.26 -15.18
CA GLN A 51 -7.34 18.86 -14.82
C GLN A 51 -7.31 19.54 -13.45
N ARG A 52 -6.61 18.96 -12.48
CA ARG A 52 -6.52 19.54 -11.13
C ARG A 52 -5.65 20.78 -11.07
N THR A 53 -4.44 20.68 -11.62
CA THR A 53 -3.49 21.79 -11.58
C THR A 53 -3.97 22.93 -12.47
N SER A 54 -4.62 22.62 -13.60
CA SER A 54 -5.12 23.58 -14.60
C SER A 54 -4.15 24.75 -14.81
N PRO A 55 -2.89 24.48 -15.20
CA PRO A 55 -1.87 25.52 -15.33
C PRO A 55 -2.30 26.55 -16.39
N ASP A 56 -2.01 27.84 -16.15
CA ASP A 56 -2.20 28.89 -17.16
C ASP A 56 -1.14 28.71 -18.24
N LEU A 57 -1.54 28.10 -19.36
CA LEU A 57 -0.70 27.83 -20.51
C LEU A 57 -1.15 28.75 -21.65
N THR A 58 -0.24 29.59 -22.15
CA THR A 58 -0.59 30.60 -23.15
C THR A 58 -0.32 30.12 -24.57
N THR A 59 0.70 29.26 -24.75
CA THR A 59 1.13 28.75 -26.05
C THR A 59 1.04 27.22 -26.16
N ASP A 60 0.96 26.71 -27.41
CA ASP A 60 0.91 25.26 -27.70
C ASP A 60 2.23 24.58 -27.33
N GLU A 61 3.33 25.32 -27.43
CA GLU A 61 4.67 24.87 -27.05
C GLU A 61 4.82 24.77 -25.53
N GLU A 62 4.37 25.76 -24.77
CA GLU A 62 4.28 25.69 -23.30
C GLU A 62 3.44 24.49 -22.85
N ALA A 63 2.30 24.27 -23.51
CA ALA A 63 1.43 23.14 -23.19
C ALA A 63 2.13 21.80 -23.44
N LYS A 64 2.81 21.62 -24.58
CA LYS A 64 3.59 20.41 -24.86
C LYS A 64 4.73 20.22 -23.88
N ALA A 65 5.50 21.26 -23.59
CA ALA A 65 6.63 21.20 -22.66
C ALA A 65 6.16 20.79 -21.26
N TYR A 66 5.10 21.44 -20.75
CA TYR A 66 4.48 21.10 -19.47
C TYR A 66 3.98 19.65 -19.46
N LEU A 67 3.15 19.27 -20.43
CA LEU A 67 2.54 17.94 -20.48
C LEU A 67 3.59 16.83 -20.60
N TYR A 68 4.65 17.03 -21.40
CA TYR A 68 5.74 16.06 -21.51
C TYR A 68 6.54 15.94 -20.22
N ARG A 69 6.90 17.08 -19.59
CA ARG A 69 7.59 17.09 -18.30
C ARG A 69 6.78 16.36 -17.24
N SER A 70 5.49 16.64 -17.14
CA SER A 70 4.58 15.94 -16.24
C SER A 70 4.48 14.44 -16.56
N LEU A 71 4.38 14.06 -17.84
CA LEU A 71 4.33 12.65 -18.27
C LEU A 71 5.60 11.89 -17.86
N ARG A 72 6.77 12.49 -18.10
CA ARG A 72 8.07 11.94 -17.70
C ARG A 72 8.16 11.78 -16.19
N ASN A 73 7.74 12.79 -15.43
CA ASN A 73 7.77 12.76 -13.97
C ASN A 73 6.81 11.69 -13.40
N LEU A 74 5.61 11.57 -13.98
CA LEU A 74 4.68 10.48 -13.68
C LEU A 74 5.32 9.10 -13.91
N PHE A 75 6.03 8.93 -15.03
CA PHE A 75 6.72 7.69 -15.33
C PHE A 75 7.81 7.40 -14.30
N LEU A 76 8.69 8.37 -14.00
CA LEU A 76 9.73 8.22 -12.99
C LEU A 76 9.15 7.88 -11.61
N SER A 77 8.07 8.56 -11.22
CA SER A 77 7.35 8.27 -9.99
C SER A 77 6.76 6.86 -9.99
N SER A 78 6.19 6.39 -11.10
CA SER A 78 5.69 5.02 -11.20
C SER A 78 6.79 3.97 -11.05
N VAL A 79 7.99 4.22 -11.63
CA VAL A 79 9.14 3.32 -11.52
C VAL A 79 9.66 3.28 -10.08
N ALA A 80 9.83 4.44 -9.45
CA ALA A 80 10.28 4.54 -8.06
C ALA A 80 9.26 3.95 -7.06
N ARG A 81 7.96 4.14 -7.31
CA ARG A 81 6.92 3.52 -6.48
C ARG A 81 6.93 2.00 -6.61
N ASN A 82 7.12 1.46 -7.81
CA ASN A 82 7.17 0.01 -8.00
C ASN A 82 8.37 -0.65 -7.30
N THR A 83 9.47 0.07 -7.07
CA THR A 83 10.60 -0.44 -6.28
C THR A 83 10.38 -0.31 -4.77
N VAL A 84 9.60 0.69 -4.32
CA VAL A 84 9.37 1.01 -2.88
C VAL A 84 8.05 0.44 -2.32
N ALA A 85 7.08 0.07 -3.18
CA ALA A 85 5.74 -0.42 -2.82
C ALA A 85 5.71 -1.68 -1.95
N GLN A 86 6.87 -2.26 -1.62
CA GLN A 86 7.00 -3.36 -0.66
C GLN A 86 6.64 -2.97 0.78
N HIS A 87 6.64 -1.68 1.14
CA HIS A 87 6.49 -1.26 2.54
C HIS A 87 5.03 -1.11 3.05
N HIS A 88 4.02 -1.09 2.17
CA HIS A 88 2.61 -0.95 2.57
C HIS A 88 1.72 -1.85 1.70
N GLN A 89 1.78 -3.17 1.91
CA GLN A 89 0.87 -4.09 1.24
C GLN A 89 -0.52 -4.02 1.90
N LEU A 90 -1.42 -3.21 1.32
CA LEU A 90 -2.85 -3.25 1.65
C LEU A 90 -3.45 -4.59 1.21
N SER A 91 -4.43 -5.10 1.96
CA SER A 91 -5.19 -6.25 1.50
C SER A 91 -6.08 -5.86 0.32
N ILE A 92 -6.42 -6.81 -0.55
CA ILE A 92 -7.20 -6.51 -1.77
C ILE A 92 -8.54 -5.81 -1.48
N TYR A 93 -9.18 -6.08 -0.35
CA TYR A 93 -10.45 -5.47 0.06
C TYR A 93 -10.31 -4.07 0.68
N ASP A 94 -9.09 -3.63 1.03
CA ASP A 94 -8.84 -2.28 1.56
C ASP A 94 -8.81 -1.23 0.45
N TYR A 95 -8.61 -1.65 -0.79
CA TYR A 95 -8.71 -0.77 -1.95
C TYR A 95 -10.16 -0.33 -2.20
N ASP A 96 -10.29 0.84 -2.81
CA ASP A 96 -11.58 1.43 -3.15
C ASP A 96 -12.32 0.63 -4.22
N ASN A 97 -11.59 0.10 -5.20
CA ASN A 97 -12.08 -0.89 -6.14
C ASN A 97 -11.01 -1.95 -6.39
N PHE A 98 -11.45 -3.12 -6.84
CA PHE A 98 -10.52 -4.23 -7.00
C PHE A 98 -9.51 -4.03 -8.14
N ARG A 99 -9.80 -3.17 -9.13
CA ARG A 99 -8.88 -2.87 -10.23
C ARG A 99 -7.62 -2.17 -9.74
N ILE A 100 -7.78 -1.17 -8.86
CA ILE A 100 -6.66 -0.49 -8.22
C ILE A 100 -5.82 -1.52 -7.45
N GLY A 101 -6.47 -2.39 -6.67
CA GLY A 101 -5.78 -3.42 -5.92
C GLY A 101 -5.01 -4.42 -6.81
N ILE A 102 -5.62 -4.92 -7.90
CA ILE A 102 -4.93 -5.80 -8.86
C ILE A 102 -3.74 -5.08 -9.50
N SER A 103 -3.85 -3.79 -9.81
CA SER A 103 -2.77 -3.02 -10.43
C SER A 103 -1.59 -2.77 -9.49
N ALA A 104 -1.85 -2.70 -8.18
CA ALA A 104 -0.85 -2.45 -7.14
C ALA A 104 -0.14 -3.73 -6.67
N ILE A 105 -0.73 -4.91 -6.90
CA ILE A 105 -0.20 -6.18 -6.42
C ILE A 105 0.79 -6.78 -7.43
N ASP A 106 1.82 -7.47 -6.92
CA ASP A 106 2.79 -8.19 -7.76
C ASP A 106 2.11 -9.23 -8.67
N ARG A 107 2.63 -9.35 -9.90
CA ARG A 107 2.08 -10.29 -10.88
C ARG A 107 2.16 -11.75 -10.41
N GLY A 108 3.13 -12.07 -9.53
CA GLY A 108 3.29 -13.41 -8.96
C GLY A 108 2.16 -13.85 -8.03
N SER A 109 1.44 -12.92 -7.39
CA SER A 109 0.36 -13.23 -6.43
C SER A 109 -1.05 -13.12 -7.03
N LEU A 110 -1.19 -12.78 -8.31
CA LEU A 110 -2.48 -12.57 -8.97
C LEU A 110 -3.44 -13.78 -8.87
N LEU A 111 -2.92 -15.01 -8.82
CA LEU A 111 -3.77 -16.20 -8.66
C LEU A 111 -4.45 -16.23 -7.29
N SER A 112 -3.69 -16.01 -6.21
CA SER A 112 -4.24 -15.91 -4.84
C SER A 112 -5.27 -14.79 -4.76
N VAL A 113 -4.96 -13.63 -5.35
CA VAL A 113 -5.87 -12.47 -5.35
C VAL A 113 -7.18 -12.77 -6.08
N ARG A 114 -7.16 -13.56 -7.16
CA ARG A 114 -8.38 -13.97 -7.87
C ARG A 114 -9.28 -14.85 -6.99
N GLU A 115 -8.69 -15.80 -6.26
CA GLU A 115 -9.42 -16.64 -5.31
C GLU A 115 -10.00 -15.79 -4.16
N ASP A 116 -9.22 -14.85 -3.64
CA ASP A 116 -9.67 -13.90 -2.62
C ASP A 116 -10.85 -13.06 -3.12
N LEU A 117 -10.74 -12.47 -4.32
CA LEU A 117 -11.81 -11.67 -4.91
C LEU A 117 -13.10 -12.46 -5.11
N TRP A 118 -12.99 -13.74 -5.49
CA TRP A 118 -14.14 -14.62 -5.60
C TRP A 118 -14.80 -14.85 -4.24
N SER A 119 -13.99 -15.19 -3.23
CA SER A 119 -14.46 -15.41 -1.85
C SER A 119 -15.16 -14.17 -1.30
N ILE A 120 -14.55 -12.99 -1.47
CA ILE A 120 -15.09 -11.70 -1.06
C ILE A 120 -16.42 -11.40 -1.79
N CYS A 121 -16.48 -11.63 -3.10
CA CYS A 121 -17.67 -11.38 -3.91
C CYS A 121 -18.85 -12.28 -3.49
N HIS A 122 -18.58 -13.58 -3.30
CA HIS A 122 -19.55 -14.54 -2.79
C HIS A 122 -20.09 -14.10 -1.42
N TYR A 123 -19.19 -13.83 -0.48
CA TYR A 123 -19.55 -13.41 0.87
C TYR A 123 -20.40 -12.13 0.87
N ALA A 124 -20.00 -11.11 0.12
CA ALA A 124 -20.77 -9.87 0.01
C ALA A 124 -22.16 -10.11 -0.61
N CYS A 125 -22.26 -10.97 -1.63
CA CYS A 125 -23.53 -11.33 -2.26
C CYS A 125 -24.49 -12.08 -1.32
N GLU A 126 -23.99 -12.91 -0.40
CA GLU A 126 -24.82 -13.54 0.62
C GLU A 126 -25.31 -12.53 1.67
N ARG A 127 -24.49 -11.53 2.00
CA ARG A 127 -24.78 -10.56 3.06
C ARG A 127 -25.70 -9.42 2.61
N LYS A 128 -25.69 -9.02 1.33
CA LYS A 128 -26.36 -7.81 0.81
C LYS A 128 -27.84 -7.64 1.19
N ALA A 129 -28.60 -8.73 1.32
CA ALA A 129 -30.02 -8.68 1.67
C ALA A 129 -30.27 -8.44 3.18
N SER A 130 -29.29 -8.78 4.02
CA SER A 130 -29.35 -8.68 5.48
C SER A 130 -28.57 -7.49 6.04
N LEU A 131 -27.60 -6.98 5.28
CA LEU A 131 -26.71 -5.91 5.71
C LEU A 131 -26.53 -4.88 4.59
N ARG A 132 -26.90 -3.63 4.88
CA ARG A 132 -26.77 -2.51 3.94
C ARG A 132 -25.32 -2.29 3.49
N ALA A 133 -24.37 -2.44 4.41
CA ALA A 133 -22.94 -2.30 4.17
C ALA A 133 -22.42 -3.18 3.02
N ALA A 134 -22.92 -4.41 2.91
CA ALA A 134 -22.56 -5.31 1.82
C ALA A 134 -23.02 -4.78 0.45
N SER A 135 -24.19 -4.13 0.38
CA SER A 135 -24.65 -3.49 -0.87
C SER A 135 -23.76 -2.31 -1.27
N TYR A 136 -23.34 -1.47 -0.31
CA TYR A 136 -22.43 -0.34 -0.59
C TYR A 136 -21.07 -0.84 -1.06
N PHE A 137 -20.54 -1.87 -0.40
CA PHE A 137 -19.29 -2.49 -0.78
C PHE A 137 -19.34 -3.08 -2.19
N ILE A 138 -20.39 -3.82 -2.56
CA ILE A 138 -20.48 -4.35 -3.93
C ILE A 138 -20.54 -3.23 -4.97
N LEU A 139 -21.36 -2.19 -4.75
CA LEU A 139 -21.46 -1.06 -5.66
C LEU A 139 -20.12 -0.35 -5.83
N ARG A 140 -19.41 -0.09 -4.72
CA ARG A 140 -18.13 0.63 -4.75
C ARG A 140 -16.99 -0.24 -5.28
N PHE A 141 -16.80 -1.41 -4.68
CA PHE A 141 -15.62 -2.24 -4.88
C PHE A 141 -15.66 -3.04 -6.17
N PHE A 142 -16.78 -3.68 -6.50
CA PHE A 142 -16.91 -4.57 -7.67
C PHE A 142 -17.54 -3.89 -8.88
N LEU A 143 -18.50 -2.99 -8.67
CA LEU A 143 -19.24 -2.35 -9.76
C LEU A 143 -18.75 -0.93 -10.09
N GLU A 144 -17.70 -0.46 -9.41
CA GLU A 144 -16.98 0.79 -9.72
C GLU A 144 -17.93 2.01 -9.79
N TYR A 145 -18.90 2.07 -8.86
CA TYR A 145 -19.68 3.27 -8.62
C TYR A 145 -18.91 4.21 -7.67
N CYS A 146 -18.99 5.50 -7.95
CA CYS A 146 -18.44 6.56 -7.13
C CYS A 146 -19.31 6.73 -5.85
N PRO A 147 -18.71 7.12 -4.71
CA PRO A 147 -19.45 7.43 -3.48
C PRO A 147 -20.71 8.29 -3.71
N SER A 148 -20.63 9.36 -4.50
CA SER A 148 -21.75 10.26 -4.80
C SER A 148 -22.93 9.54 -5.47
N GLU A 149 -22.67 8.63 -6.40
CA GLU A 149 -23.68 7.84 -7.09
C GLU A 149 -24.36 6.86 -6.12
N ILE A 150 -23.57 6.22 -5.25
CA ILE A 150 -24.07 5.27 -4.26
C ILE A 150 -24.92 6.00 -3.22
N MET A 151 -24.48 7.18 -2.78
CA MET A 151 -25.21 8.04 -1.85
C MET A 151 -26.56 8.46 -2.43
N ALA A 152 -26.58 8.89 -3.69
CA ALA A 152 -27.81 9.25 -4.39
C ALA A 152 -28.73 8.02 -4.56
N LEU A 153 -28.19 6.89 -5.01
CA LEU A 153 -28.95 5.65 -5.21
C LEU A 153 -29.57 5.15 -3.90
N ALA A 154 -28.85 5.27 -2.79
CA ALA A 154 -29.27 4.76 -1.49
C ALA A 154 -29.96 5.81 -0.60
N CYS A 155 -30.13 7.05 -1.08
CA CYS A 155 -30.63 8.21 -0.33
C CYS A 155 -29.94 8.36 1.03
N THR A 156 -28.60 8.44 1.04
CA THR A 156 -27.80 8.55 2.26
C THR A 156 -26.80 9.71 2.18
N ASN A 157 -26.21 10.07 3.32
CA ASN A 157 -25.09 11.02 3.40
C ASN A 157 -23.71 10.31 3.42
N ARG A 158 -22.65 11.13 3.38
CA ARG A 158 -21.26 10.67 3.29
C ARG A 158 -20.79 9.90 4.51
N ALA A 159 -21.06 10.40 5.71
CA ALA A 159 -20.71 9.75 6.97
C ALA A 159 -21.29 8.32 7.06
N ALA A 160 -22.59 8.18 6.74
CA ALA A 160 -23.25 6.87 6.72
C ALA A 160 -22.68 5.95 5.63
N PHE A 161 -22.33 6.45 4.45
CA PHE A 161 -21.66 5.66 3.41
C PHE A 161 -20.31 5.14 3.89
N ASP A 162 -19.44 6.01 4.40
CA ASP A 162 -18.08 5.64 4.83
C ASP A 162 -18.11 4.65 6.01
N LYS A 163 -19.01 4.87 6.99
CA LYS A 163 -19.23 3.93 8.11
C LYS A 163 -19.65 2.54 7.62
N ASN A 164 -20.53 2.47 6.61
CA ASN A 164 -20.96 1.20 6.03
C ASN A 164 -19.81 0.52 5.24
N ILE A 165 -19.00 1.27 4.48
CA ILE A 165 -17.83 0.71 3.80
C ILE A 165 -16.83 0.13 4.82
N GLN A 166 -16.53 0.87 5.90
CA GLN A 166 -15.63 0.40 6.96
C GLN A 166 -16.19 -0.84 7.66
N LEU A 167 -17.49 -0.86 7.96
CA LEU A 167 -18.15 -2.02 8.57
C LEU A 167 -18.01 -3.27 7.68
N MET A 168 -18.28 -3.14 6.38
CA MET A 168 -18.15 -4.29 5.47
C MET A 168 -16.70 -4.72 5.31
N ARG A 169 -15.74 -3.79 5.21
CA ARG A 169 -14.30 -4.13 5.14
C ARG A 169 -13.86 -4.90 6.39
N GLY A 170 -14.30 -4.49 7.59
CA GLY A 170 -14.04 -5.22 8.83
C GLY A 170 -14.65 -6.63 8.86
N GLU A 171 -15.85 -6.78 8.30
CA GLU A 171 -16.52 -8.08 8.20
C GLU A 171 -15.85 -9.00 7.17
N VAL A 172 -15.48 -8.48 6.00
CA VAL A 172 -14.69 -9.18 4.98
C VAL A 172 -13.34 -9.60 5.54
N CYS A 173 -12.62 -8.69 6.21
CA CYS A 173 -11.34 -9.00 6.86
C CYS A 173 -11.49 -10.17 7.83
N SER A 174 -12.52 -10.12 8.68
CA SER A 174 -12.83 -11.19 9.64
C SER A 174 -13.14 -12.52 8.93
N HIS A 175 -13.90 -12.50 7.84
CA HIS A 175 -14.23 -13.67 7.02
C HIS A 175 -12.99 -14.29 6.36
N MET A 176 -12.14 -13.46 5.74
CA MET A 176 -10.91 -13.92 5.10
C MET A 176 -9.92 -14.51 6.11
N GLN A 177 -9.87 -13.95 7.33
CA GLN A 177 -9.04 -14.48 8.42
C GLN A 177 -9.64 -15.73 9.09
N HIS A 178 -10.95 -15.97 8.99
CA HIS A 178 -11.66 -17.05 9.67
C HIS A 178 -12.76 -17.65 8.76
N PRO A 179 -12.39 -18.38 7.68
CA PRO A 179 -13.35 -18.90 6.71
C PRO A 179 -14.33 -19.94 7.27
N GLY A 180 -14.13 -20.40 8.52
CA GLY A 180 -14.99 -21.37 9.23
C GLY A 180 -15.93 -20.78 10.28
N SER A 181 -16.09 -19.46 10.37
CA SER A 181 -17.02 -18.86 11.34
C SER A 181 -18.48 -19.27 11.04
N PRO A 182 -19.26 -19.71 12.05
CA PRO A 182 -20.56 -20.40 11.87
C PRO A 182 -21.70 -19.53 11.28
N LEU A 183 -21.45 -18.26 10.96
CA LEU A 183 -22.47 -17.37 10.38
C LEU A 183 -22.78 -17.68 8.91
N VAL A 184 -21.97 -18.49 8.22
CA VAL A 184 -22.18 -18.89 6.82
C VAL A 184 -22.28 -20.41 6.72
N THR A 185 -23.50 -20.94 6.66
CA THR A 185 -23.79 -22.38 6.61
C THR A 185 -23.84 -22.95 5.18
N ARG A 186 -23.54 -22.15 4.16
CA ARG A 186 -23.55 -22.61 2.77
C ARG A 186 -22.14 -22.59 2.20
N ARG A 187 -21.53 -23.78 2.12
CA ARG A 187 -20.38 -23.99 1.25
C ARG A 187 -20.80 -23.59 -0.18
N PRO A 188 -20.00 -22.80 -0.92
CA PRO A 188 -20.28 -22.56 -2.33
C PRO A 188 -20.44 -23.91 -3.02
N ALA A 189 -21.47 -24.05 -3.85
CA ALA A 189 -21.58 -25.22 -4.71
C ALA A 189 -20.27 -25.31 -5.51
N GLU A 190 -19.59 -26.48 -5.46
CA GLU A 190 -18.30 -26.71 -6.14
C GLU A 190 -18.36 -26.42 -7.65
N ASP A 191 -19.57 -26.26 -8.21
CA ASP A 191 -19.87 -26.00 -9.60
C ASP A 191 -19.67 -24.53 -10.05
N ALA A 192 -19.44 -23.58 -9.13
CA ALA A 192 -19.22 -22.17 -9.46
C ALA A 192 -17.74 -21.77 -9.34
N LYS A 193 -16.80 -22.58 -9.85
CA LYS A 193 -15.41 -22.12 -10.01
C LYS A 193 -15.37 -21.13 -11.18
N LEU A 194 -14.62 -20.03 -11.02
CA LEU A 194 -14.28 -19.11 -12.12
C LEU A 194 -13.74 -19.96 -13.27
N ASP A 195 -14.41 -19.94 -14.43
CA ASP A 195 -13.88 -20.60 -15.61
C ASP A 195 -12.64 -19.81 -16.07
N GLU A 196 -11.47 -20.42 -15.93
CA GLU A 196 -10.20 -19.86 -16.39
C GLU A 196 -10.24 -19.51 -17.90
N ARG A 197 -11.19 -20.08 -18.64
CA ARG A 197 -11.37 -19.88 -20.09
C ARG A 197 -12.34 -18.77 -20.46
N GLU A 198 -13.16 -18.23 -19.54
CA GLU A 198 -14.25 -17.27 -19.87
C GLU A 198 -13.95 -15.79 -19.51
N GLY A 199 -13.24 -15.07 -20.38
CA GLY A 199 -13.32 -13.59 -20.45
C GLY A 199 -12.74 -12.77 -19.28
N ASP A 200 -12.98 -11.46 -19.31
CA ASP A 200 -12.51 -10.46 -18.34
C ASP A 200 -13.04 -10.77 -16.92
N LEU A 201 -12.15 -10.79 -15.91
CA LEU A 201 -12.47 -11.07 -14.51
C LEU A 201 -13.60 -10.15 -14.00
N PHE A 202 -13.61 -8.88 -14.42
CA PHE A 202 -14.68 -7.94 -14.08
C PHE A 202 -16.04 -8.46 -14.56
N GLN A 203 -16.11 -8.93 -15.81
CA GLN A 203 -17.36 -9.47 -16.37
C GLN A 203 -17.79 -10.76 -15.67
N GLN A 204 -16.85 -11.60 -15.23
CA GLN A 204 -17.17 -12.81 -14.46
C GLN A 204 -17.78 -12.46 -13.10
N LEU A 205 -17.14 -11.56 -12.34
CA LEU A 205 -17.63 -11.09 -11.04
C LEU A 205 -18.97 -10.37 -11.17
N SER A 206 -19.15 -9.51 -12.19
CA SER A 206 -20.41 -8.82 -12.44
C SER A 206 -21.53 -9.81 -12.77
N ARG A 207 -21.28 -10.78 -13.68
CA ARG A 207 -22.25 -11.84 -14.00
C ARG A 207 -22.66 -12.61 -12.73
N PHE A 208 -21.68 -12.94 -11.89
CA PHE A 208 -21.95 -13.62 -10.63
C PHE A 208 -22.81 -12.78 -9.68
N ILE A 209 -22.56 -11.47 -9.53
CA ILE A 209 -23.42 -10.59 -8.72
C ILE A 209 -24.88 -10.60 -9.23
N HIS A 210 -25.07 -10.66 -10.55
CA HIS A 210 -26.40 -10.70 -11.18
C HIS A 210 -27.16 -12.01 -10.93
N THR A 211 -26.49 -13.15 -10.71
CA THR A 211 -27.18 -14.41 -10.40
C THR A 211 -27.84 -14.41 -9.02
N PHE A 212 -27.38 -13.56 -8.10
CA PHE A 212 -27.96 -13.37 -6.78
C PHE A 212 -29.11 -12.34 -6.77
N CYS A 213 -29.78 -12.14 -7.90
CA CYS A 213 -30.95 -11.27 -7.96
C CYS A 213 -32.15 -11.96 -7.32
N HIS A 214 -32.78 -11.29 -6.36
CA HIS A 214 -34.00 -11.74 -5.69
C HIS A 214 -35.07 -10.64 -5.75
N GLY A 215 -36.33 -11.05 -5.84
CA GLY A 215 -37.47 -10.13 -5.95
C GLY A 215 -37.85 -9.75 -7.38
N SER A 216 -39.04 -9.17 -7.54
CA SER A 216 -39.52 -8.60 -8.80
C SER A 216 -38.83 -7.27 -9.12
N CYS A 217 -38.63 -6.99 -10.41
CA CYS A 217 -38.11 -5.70 -10.85
C CYS A 217 -39.05 -4.55 -10.45
N LEU A 218 -38.46 -3.39 -10.16
CA LEU A 218 -39.19 -2.18 -9.82
C LEU A 218 -39.90 -1.60 -11.05
N THR A 219 -41.14 -1.19 -10.87
CA THR A 219 -41.91 -0.42 -11.84
C THR A 219 -41.49 1.05 -11.84
N PRO A 220 -41.72 1.80 -12.94
CA PRO A 220 -41.41 3.23 -12.99
C PRO A 220 -42.07 4.06 -11.88
N ASP A 221 -43.28 3.69 -11.45
CA ASP A 221 -43.98 4.39 -10.37
C ASP A 221 -43.39 4.09 -8.99
N GLU A 222 -42.94 2.86 -8.76
CA GLU A 222 -42.18 2.50 -7.54
C GLU A 222 -40.85 3.24 -7.48
N ILE A 223 -40.14 3.40 -8.60
CA ILE A 223 -38.89 4.17 -8.68
C ILE A 223 -39.14 5.64 -8.31
N ARG A 224 -40.20 6.27 -8.85
CA ARG A 224 -40.58 7.65 -8.49
C ARG A 224 -40.94 7.77 -7.02
N PHE A 225 -41.72 6.82 -6.50
CA PHE A 225 -42.10 6.81 -5.10
C PHE A 225 -40.87 6.70 -4.19
N LEU A 226 -39.92 5.83 -4.54
CA LEU A 226 -38.69 5.57 -3.78
C LEU A 226 -37.88 6.84 -3.54
N TYR A 227 -37.77 7.72 -4.53
CA TYR A 227 -36.96 8.94 -4.44
C TYR A 227 -37.74 10.20 -4.06
N SER A 228 -39.08 10.15 -4.02
CA SER A 228 -39.92 11.31 -3.68
C SER A 228 -39.84 11.78 -2.23
N ALA A 229 -39.53 10.87 -1.29
CA ALA A 229 -39.63 11.13 0.14
C ALA A 229 -38.29 11.51 0.81
N GLY A 230 -37.16 11.40 0.11
CA GLY A 230 -35.82 11.63 0.68
C GLY A 230 -35.44 10.66 1.81
N VAL A 231 -36.13 9.53 1.93
CA VAL A 231 -35.88 8.51 2.96
C VAL A 231 -34.84 7.51 2.46
N PRO A 232 -33.92 7.01 3.33
CA PRO A 232 -32.99 5.96 2.95
C PRO A 232 -33.70 4.74 2.35
N VAL A 233 -33.23 4.29 1.18
CA VAL A 233 -33.77 3.11 0.48
C VAL A 233 -33.72 1.89 1.39
N GLU A 234 -34.73 1.02 1.43
CA GLU A 234 -34.71 -0.18 2.28
C GLU A 234 -33.56 -1.14 1.89
N THR A 235 -32.98 -1.88 2.85
CA THR A 235 -31.88 -2.83 2.62
C THR A 235 -32.20 -3.87 1.55
N THR A 236 -33.43 -4.40 1.56
CA THR A 236 -33.90 -5.42 0.59
C THR A 236 -34.00 -4.85 -0.83
N VAL A 237 -34.52 -3.63 -0.97
CA VAL A 237 -34.61 -2.90 -2.25
C VAL A 237 -33.21 -2.56 -2.76
N LEU A 238 -32.32 -2.09 -1.90
CA LEU A 238 -30.94 -1.79 -2.29
C LEU A 238 -30.21 -3.06 -2.75
N ALA A 239 -30.37 -4.18 -2.05
CA ALA A 239 -29.83 -5.48 -2.45
C ALA A 239 -30.33 -5.90 -3.84
N HIS A 240 -31.60 -5.62 -4.17
CA HIS A 240 -32.14 -5.81 -5.51
C HIS A 240 -31.44 -4.90 -6.54
N LEU A 241 -31.27 -3.61 -6.26
CA LEU A 241 -30.59 -2.66 -7.15
C LEU A 241 -29.12 -3.04 -7.42
N VAL A 242 -28.41 -3.60 -6.44
CA VAL A 242 -27.04 -4.12 -6.66
C VAL A 242 -27.04 -5.26 -7.69
N SER A 243 -28.07 -6.09 -7.69
CA SER A 243 -28.14 -7.33 -8.46
C SER A 243 -28.83 -7.16 -9.81
N CYS A 244 -29.78 -6.23 -9.92
CA CYS A 244 -30.61 -6.00 -11.10
C CYS A 244 -30.11 -4.75 -11.84
N GLU A 245 -29.25 -4.94 -12.83
CA GLU A 245 -28.76 -3.87 -13.68
C GLU A 245 -29.89 -3.03 -14.33
N PRO A 246 -30.97 -3.61 -14.89
CA PRO A 246 -32.06 -2.83 -15.45
C PRO A 246 -32.70 -1.85 -14.45
N CYS A 247 -32.98 -2.31 -13.23
CA CYS A 247 -33.57 -1.45 -12.19
C CYS A 247 -32.59 -0.38 -11.72
N ARG A 248 -31.31 -0.74 -11.53
CA ARG A 248 -30.26 0.22 -11.15
C ARG A 248 -30.12 1.33 -12.19
N THR A 249 -30.03 0.97 -13.46
CA THR A 249 -29.93 1.95 -14.56
C THR A 249 -31.17 2.83 -14.65
N ALA A 250 -32.37 2.25 -14.45
CA ALA A 250 -33.61 3.02 -14.43
C ALA A 250 -33.65 4.03 -13.26
N CYS A 251 -33.18 3.65 -12.06
CA CYS A 251 -33.08 4.55 -10.91
C CYS A 251 -32.07 5.68 -11.16
N LEU A 252 -30.88 5.36 -11.67
CA LEU A 252 -29.84 6.37 -11.96
C LEU A 252 -30.31 7.37 -13.03
N HIS A 253 -30.97 6.89 -14.08
CA HIS A 253 -31.54 7.77 -15.11
C HIS A 253 -32.69 8.65 -14.56
N HIS A 254 -33.44 8.18 -13.55
CA HIS A 254 -34.41 9.04 -12.86
C HIS A 254 -33.71 10.14 -12.06
N LEU A 255 -32.69 9.79 -11.28
CA LEU A 255 -31.90 10.74 -10.48
C LEU A 255 -31.18 11.77 -11.36
N ASP A 256 -30.69 11.35 -12.52
CA ASP A 256 -30.01 12.23 -13.47
C ASP A 256 -30.95 13.28 -14.09
N LYS A 257 -32.19 12.91 -14.42
CA LYS A 257 -33.18 13.87 -14.96
C LYS A 257 -33.46 15.04 -14.02
N ASP A 258 -33.39 14.79 -12.71
CA ASP A 258 -33.73 15.79 -11.71
C ASP A 258 -32.51 16.64 -11.29
N SER A 259 -31.28 16.16 -11.51
CA SER A 259 -30.05 16.79 -11.03
C SER A 259 -29.09 17.25 -12.14
N GLY A 260 -29.15 16.67 -13.34
CA GLY A 260 -28.22 16.92 -14.45
C GLY A 260 -26.76 16.55 -14.14
N GLN A 261 -26.49 15.89 -13.01
CA GLN A 261 -25.15 15.61 -12.50
C GLN A 261 -24.60 14.24 -12.97
N TYR A 262 -25.43 13.35 -13.51
CA TYR A 262 -25.10 11.95 -13.74
C TYR A 262 -25.22 11.53 -15.24
N ALA A 263 -25.26 12.52 -16.15
CA ALA A 263 -25.62 12.38 -17.57
C ALA A 263 -24.70 11.49 -18.41
N THR A 264 -23.50 11.17 -17.93
CA THR A 264 -22.51 10.33 -18.61
C THR A 264 -22.71 8.82 -18.36
N LEU A 265 -23.67 8.42 -17.51
CA LEU A 265 -23.68 7.07 -16.91
C LEU A 265 -24.75 6.11 -17.45
N SER A 266 -25.74 6.61 -18.19
CA SER A 266 -26.85 5.78 -18.73
C SER A 266 -26.44 4.79 -19.83
N ASP A 267 -25.22 4.91 -20.39
CA ASP A 267 -24.76 4.09 -21.53
C ASP A 267 -23.97 2.82 -21.12
N ARG A 268 -23.85 2.53 -19.80
CA ARG A 268 -23.11 1.37 -19.26
C ARG A 268 -23.66 0.01 -19.75
N GLY A 269 -24.93 -0.08 -20.17
CA GLY A 269 -25.60 -1.33 -20.56
C GLY A 269 -25.71 -1.63 -22.07
N ALA A 270 -25.23 -0.75 -22.97
CA ALA A 270 -25.49 -0.85 -24.41
C ALA A 270 -24.28 -1.28 -25.27
N VAL A 271 -23.19 -1.75 -24.67
CA VAL A 271 -22.03 -2.27 -25.42
C VAL A 271 -22.25 -3.75 -25.78
N GLY A 272 -23.26 -3.97 -26.62
CA GLY A 272 -23.61 -5.28 -27.12
C GLY A 272 -24.58 -5.17 -28.29
N THR A 273 -24.07 -5.37 -29.51
CA THR A 273 -24.83 -5.58 -30.75
C THR A 273 -25.62 -4.38 -31.32
N ARG A 274 -24.98 -3.59 -32.20
CA ARG A 274 -25.63 -3.07 -33.43
C ARG A 274 -24.58 -2.53 -34.42
N SER A 275 -24.51 -3.16 -35.59
CA SER A 275 -23.65 -2.73 -36.69
C SER A 275 -24.20 -1.44 -37.32
N SER A 276 -23.36 -0.42 -37.48
CA SER A 276 -23.61 0.68 -38.42
C SER A 276 -22.32 1.46 -38.76
N SER A 277 -21.97 1.42 -40.06
CA SER A 277 -21.15 2.35 -40.87
C SER A 277 -19.94 3.09 -40.25
N GLY A 278 -18.76 2.81 -40.81
CA GLY A 278 -17.40 3.12 -40.33
C GLY A 278 -16.89 4.58 -40.33
N LEU A 279 -17.74 5.60 -40.41
CA LEU A 279 -17.31 7.00 -40.22
C LEU A 279 -17.71 7.59 -38.84
N SER A 280 -18.58 6.91 -38.10
CA SER A 280 -18.97 7.28 -36.72
C SER A 280 -18.09 6.64 -35.64
N VAL A 281 -17.30 5.63 -36.00
CA VAL A 281 -16.53 4.80 -35.05
C VAL A 281 -15.37 5.58 -34.42
N VAL A 282 -14.63 6.38 -35.20
CA VAL A 282 -13.47 7.15 -34.70
C VAL A 282 -13.89 8.29 -33.75
N ARG A 283 -15.06 8.91 -33.97
CA ARG A 283 -15.62 9.91 -33.04
C ARG A 283 -16.19 9.26 -31.77
N ARG A 284 -16.77 8.06 -31.87
CA ARG A 284 -17.27 7.29 -30.74
C ARG A 284 -16.15 6.77 -29.84
N THR A 285 -15.04 6.27 -30.39
CA THR A 285 -13.90 5.78 -29.59
C THR A 285 -13.23 6.91 -28.82
N ARG A 286 -13.07 8.09 -29.43
CA ARG A 286 -12.49 9.26 -28.75
C ARG A 286 -13.37 9.81 -27.64
N ARG A 287 -14.69 9.75 -27.79
CA ARG A 287 -15.66 10.18 -26.77
C ARG A 287 -15.72 9.19 -25.61
N ALA A 288 -15.77 7.89 -25.92
CA ALA A 288 -15.70 6.82 -24.91
C ALA A 288 -14.39 6.85 -24.10
N SER A 289 -13.26 7.25 -24.72
CA SER A 289 -11.97 7.46 -24.03
C SER A 289 -12.01 8.66 -23.08
N LEU A 290 -12.70 9.75 -23.42
CA LEU A 290 -12.88 10.90 -22.52
C LEU A 290 -13.81 10.58 -21.35
N ASP A 291 -14.90 9.85 -21.59
CA ASP A 291 -15.82 9.45 -20.50
C ASP A 291 -15.12 8.57 -19.45
N GLU A 292 -14.20 7.70 -19.89
CA GLU A 292 -13.34 6.91 -19.00
C GLU A 292 -12.37 7.79 -18.19
N LEU A 293 -11.75 8.77 -18.86
CA LEU A 293 -10.87 9.75 -18.21
C LEU A 293 -11.60 10.57 -17.15
N TYR A 294 -12.82 11.02 -17.43
CA TYR A 294 -13.66 11.72 -16.48
C TYR A 294 -14.06 10.86 -15.29
N ARG A 295 -14.35 9.58 -15.52
CA ARG A 295 -14.63 8.65 -14.43
C ARG A 295 -13.43 8.50 -13.51
N ARG A 296 -12.23 8.26 -14.06
CA ARG A 296 -11.01 8.15 -13.23
C ARG A 296 -10.71 9.46 -12.49
N TYR A 297 -10.96 10.60 -13.12
CA TYR A 297 -10.88 11.91 -12.44
C TYR A 297 -11.86 12.00 -11.26
N GLN A 298 -13.12 11.59 -11.46
CA GLN A 298 -14.15 11.60 -10.43
C GLN A 298 -13.83 10.63 -9.29
N GLU A 299 -13.36 9.42 -9.59
CA GLU A 299 -12.90 8.46 -8.58
C GLU A 299 -11.77 9.04 -7.73
N ASN A 300 -10.80 9.72 -8.35
CA ASN A 300 -9.73 10.38 -7.62
C ASN A 300 -10.25 11.58 -6.83
N PHE A 301 -11.22 12.34 -7.35
CA PHE A 301 -11.83 13.49 -6.66
C PHE A 301 -12.62 13.06 -5.42
N GLU A 302 -13.29 11.92 -5.50
CA GLU A 302 -14.09 11.35 -4.42
C GLU A 302 -13.31 10.43 -3.48
N HIS A 303 -12.07 10.10 -3.82
CA HIS A 303 -11.17 9.30 -2.99
C HIS A 303 -10.93 9.99 -1.64
N ARG A 304 -11.05 9.22 -0.56
CA ARG A 304 -10.89 9.67 0.83
C ARG A 304 -9.78 8.87 1.49
N PRO A 305 -8.55 9.41 1.55
CA PRO A 305 -7.40 8.69 2.12
C PRO A 305 -7.56 8.52 3.64
N ALA A 306 -7.07 7.40 4.15
CA ALA A 306 -6.79 7.20 5.58
C ALA A 306 -5.37 7.68 5.96
N TYR A 307 -4.44 7.63 5.01
CA TYR A 307 -3.08 8.13 5.16
C TYR A 307 -2.68 9.01 4.00
N LEU A 308 -1.89 10.05 4.28
CA LEU A 308 -1.21 10.86 3.30
C LEU A 308 0.25 10.44 3.26
N HIS A 309 0.77 10.26 2.05
CA HIS A 309 2.17 10.01 1.79
C HIS A 309 2.74 11.19 1.03
N LEU A 310 3.79 11.79 1.58
CA LEU A 310 4.62 12.78 0.91
C LEU A 310 5.76 12.05 0.22
N SER A 311 5.83 12.19 -1.10
CA SER A 311 6.86 11.58 -1.93
C SER A 311 7.61 12.62 -2.77
N ILE A 312 8.89 12.37 -2.98
CA ILE A 312 9.79 13.21 -3.77
C ILE A 312 10.43 12.33 -4.83
N ALA A 313 10.32 12.73 -6.09
CA ALA A 313 10.77 11.91 -7.21
C ALA A 313 10.24 10.44 -7.14
N GLY A 314 9.04 10.25 -6.56
CA GLY A 314 8.41 8.94 -6.35
C GLY A 314 8.86 8.15 -5.12
N LYS A 315 9.81 8.65 -4.32
CA LYS A 315 10.23 8.03 -3.05
C LYS A 315 9.47 8.66 -1.88
N THR A 316 8.83 7.84 -1.04
CA THR A 316 8.11 8.32 0.15
C THR A 316 9.08 8.76 1.23
N GLU A 317 8.97 10.03 1.65
CA GLU A 317 9.82 10.65 2.67
C GLU A 317 9.08 10.83 3.99
N ALA A 318 7.75 11.02 3.95
CA ALA A 318 6.93 11.11 5.15
C ALA A 318 5.52 10.54 4.93
N SER A 319 4.88 10.14 6.02
CA SER A 319 3.48 9.68 6.01
C SER A 319 2.73 10.14 7.24
N GLN A 320 1.47 10.53 7.09
CA GLN A 320 0.61 11.01 8.17
C GLN A 320 -0.75 10.33 8.09
N ARG A 321 -1.24 9.80 9.22
CA ARG A 321 -2.62 9.31 9.31
C ARG A 321 -3.57 10.49 9.47
N ILE A 322 -4.71 10.43 8.78
CA ILE A 322 -5.79 11.40 8.93
C ILE A 322 -6.67 10.99 10.11
N THR A 323 -6.72 11.84 11.14
CA THR A 323 -7.44 11.55 12.40
C THR A 323 -8.32 12.71 12.87
N SER A 324 -8.30 13.84 12.18
CA SER A 324 -8.95 15.08 12.59
C SER A 324 -9.46 15.84 11.38
N LEU A 325 -10.34 16.82 11.64
CA LEU A 325 -10.82 17.81 10.67
C LEU A 325 -9.68 18.41 9.84
N CYS A 326 -8.57 18.75 10.50
CA CYS A 326 -7.38 19.30 9.87
C CYS A 326 -6.19 18.43 10.27
N SER A 327 -5.56 17.79 9.28
CA SER A 327 -4.35 16.98 9.44
C SER A 327 -3.19 17.68 8.75
N GLU A 328 -2.10 17.92 9.49
CA GLU A 328 -0.90 18.56 8.97
C GLU A 328 0.27 17.56 8.90
N LEU A 329 0.95 17.52 7.77
CA LEU A 329 2.16 16.74 7.54
C LEU A 329 3.28 17.70 7.13
N SER A 330 4.37 17.72 7.90
CA SER A 330 5.54 18.55 7.61
C SER A 330 6.78 17.67 7.45
N ALA A 331 7.61 17.97 6.46
CA ALA A 331 8.90 17.33 6.26
C ALA A 331 9.97 18.38 5.91
N SER A 332 11.16 18.20 6.47
CA SER A 332 12.35 18.99 6.13
C SER A 332 13.31 18.08 5.38
N LEU A 333 13.66 18.49 4.17
CA LEU A 333 14.34 17.63 3.22
C LEU A 333 15.71 18.22 2.92
N SER A 334 16.75 17.48 3.30
CA SER A 334 18.12 17.76 2.91
C SER A 334 18.40 16.98 1.63
N PHE A 335 18.78 17.67 0.56
CA PHE A 335 19.10 17.03 -0.71
C PHE A 335 20.40 17.59 -1.27
N GLU A 336 21.24 16.68 -1.80
CA GLU A 336 22.45 17.04 -2.54
C GLU A 336 22.10 17.54 -3.95
N GLU A 337 21.03 16.99 -4.54
CA GLU A 337 20.47 17.39 -5.85
C GLU A 337 19.00 17.80 -5.69
N MET A 338 18.62 18.92 -6.31
CA MET A 338 17.25 19.47 -6.21
C MET A 338 16.20 18.48 -6.76
N PRO A 339 15.12 18.24 -6.01
CA PRO A 339 14.06 17.37 -6.51
C PRO A 339 13.30 18.02 -7.66
N VAL A 340 12.96 17.23 -8.68
CA VAL A 340 12.23 17.69 -9.87
C VAL A 340 10.74 17.91 -9.58
N PHE A 341 10.18 17.16 -8.62
CA PHE A 341 8.75 17.24 -8.26
C PHE A 341 8.46 16.66 -6.88
N ILE A 342 7.34 17.11 -6.30
CA ILE A 342 6.77 16.63 -5.04
C ILE A 342 5.36 16.10 -5.30
N GLU A 343 4.99 15.02 -4.65
CA GLU A 343 3.69 14.36 -4.79
C GLU A 343 3.08 14.01 -3.44
N ILE A 344 1.77 14.16 -3.33
CA ILE A 344 0.96 13.67 -2.22
C ILE A 344 0.05 12.58 -2.74
N ALA A 345 0.10 11.41 -2.11
CA ALA A 345 -0.73 10.27 -2.45
C ALA A 345 -1.45 9.72 -1.21
N GLY A 346 -2.58 9.05 -1.42
CA GLY A 346 -3.25 8.24 -0.40
C GLY A 346 -2.55 6.89 -0.17
N GLU A 347 -2.97 6.14 0.85
CA GLU A 347 -2.43 4.79 1.16
C GLU A 347 -2.57 3.80 -0.01
N GLN A 348 -3.56 4.01 -0.89
CA GLN A 348 -3.81 3.18 -2.06
C GLN A 348 -2.93 3.56 -3.26
N GLY A 349 -1.96 4.46 -3.08
CA GLY A 349 -1.11 4.97 -4.16
C GLY A 349 -1.82 5.96 -5.10
N ILE A 350 -3.07 6.33 -4.82
CA ILE A 350 -3.83 7.31 -5.59
C ILE A 350 -3.23 8.69 -5.35
N ARG A 351 -2.71 9.29 -6.41
CA ARG A 351 -2.10 10.61 -6.37
C ARG A 351 -3.17 11.69 -6.25
N MET A 352 -3.06 12.50 -5.20
CA MET A 352 -4.03 13.53 -4.89
C MET A 352 -3.55 14.91 -5.31
N LEU A 353 -2.28 15.23 -5.07
CA LEU A 353 -1.68 16.51 -5.43
C LEU A 353 -0.25 16.29 -5.94
N SER A 354 0.18 17.12 -6.89
CA SER A 354 1.57 17.12 -7.37
C SER A 354 2.00 18.54 -7.67
N LEU A 355 3.24 18.85 -7.30
CA LEU A 355 3.90 20.12 -7.57
C LEU A 355 5.17 19.85 -8.36
N LEU A 356 5.25 20.48 -9.53
CA LEU A 356 6.46 20.51 -10.34
C LEU A 356 7.33 21.66 -9.85
N LEU A 357 8.62 21.39 -9.65
CA LEU A 357 9.60 22.40 -9.31
C LEU A 357 10.35 22.77 -10.59
N ASP A 358 10.57 24.06 -10.83
CA ASP A 358 11.31 24.52 -12.02
C ASP A 358 12.82 24.29 -11.85
N GLU A 359 13.47 23.88 -12.95
CA GLU A 359 14.91 23.57 -13.00
C GLU A 359 15.78 24.81 -12.75
N ASP A 360 15.27 26.01 -13.04
CA ASP A 360 16.00 27.29 -12.96
C ASP A 360 15.95 27.99 -11.58
N LEU A 361 15.34 27.37 -10.57
CA LEU A 361 15.56 27.70 -9.15
C LEU A 361 15.39 29.15 -8.71
N ASN A 362 14.44 29.89 -9.30
CA ASN A 362 13.80 31.00 -8.60
C ASN A 362 12.51 30.47 -7.97
N LEU A 363 12.62 29.54 -7.01
CA LEU A 363 11.48 29.25 -6.14
C LEU A 363 11.18 30.55 -5.39
N PRO A 364 10.04 31.24 -5.64
CA PRO A 364 9.61 32.31 -4.75
C PRO A 364 9.56 31.75 -3.33
N ASP A 365 9.75 32.60 -2.32
CA ASP A 365 9.94 32.19 -0.93
C ASP A 365 8.91 31.16 -0.41
N ASP A 366 7.71 31.09 -1.03
CA ASP A 366 6.75 30.00 -0.89
C ASP A 366 6.14 29.56 -2.24
N VAL A 367 6.34 28.32 -2.67
CA VAL A 367 5.54 27.70 -3.74
C VAL A 367 4.34 27.00 -3.11
N ARG A 368 3.15 27.28 -3.61
CA ARG A 368 1.90 26.73 -3.07
C ARG A 368 1.11 26.00 -4.14
N ALA A 369 0.56 24.86 -3.78
CA ALA A 369 -0.38 24.11 -4.59
C ALA A 369 -1.57 23.71 -3.74
N SER A 370 -2.77 23.75 -4.32
CA SER A 370 -3.97 23.27 -3.65
C SER A 370 -4.90 22.60 -4.63
N THR A 371 -5.61 21.58 -4.17
CA THR A 371 -6.69 20.95 -4.94
C THR A 371 -7.92 20.79 -4.07
N PRO A 372 -9.11 21.19 -4.57
CA PRO A 372 -10.37 20.79 -3.95
C PRO A 372 -10.60 19.28 -4.19
N LEU A 373 -11.34 18.66 -3.28
CA LEU A 373 -11.77 17.28 -3.31
C LEU A 373 -13.28 17.22 -3.02
N SER A 374 -13.91 16.05 -3.11
CA SER A 374 -15.35 15.91 -2.85
C SER A 374 -15.72 16.31 -1.43
N ASP A 375 -17.00 16.59 -1.20
CA ASP A 375 -17.57 16.82 0.14
C ASP A 375 -16.95 18.01 0.89
N GLY A 376 -16.46 19.02 0.16
CA GLY A 376 -15.84 20.22 0.73
C GLY A 376 -14.43 20.00 1.28
N ARG A 377 -13.85 18.83 1.02
CA ARG A 377 -12.47 18.49 1.42
C ARG A 377 -11.47 19.27 0.58
N SER A 378 -10.32 19.58 1.16
CA SER A 378 -9.24 20.26 0.44
C SER A 378 -7.87 19.76 0.87
N LEU A 379 -6.93 19.80 -0.06
CA LEU A 379 -5.54 19.47 0.17
C LEU A 379 -4.68 20.65 -0.27
N HIS A 380 -3.88 21.18 0.66
CA HIS A 380 -2.98 22.30 0.46
C HIS A 380 -1.55 21.84 0.69
N MET A 381 -0.63 22.33 -0.11
CA MET A 381 0.79 22.08 0.03
C MET A 381 1.56 23.38 -0.14
N GLU A 382 2.49 23.62 0.76
CA GLU A 382 3.39 24.77 0.78
C GLU A 382 4.83 24.24 0.83
N ALA A 383 5.66 24.69 -0.09
CA ALA A 383 7.07 24.34 -0.15
C ALA A 383 7.90 25.62 -0.10
N SER A 384 8.81 25.71 0.88
CA SER A 384 9.71 26.86 1.05
C SER A 384 11.15 26.39 1.11
N SER A 385 12.06 27.09 0.44
CA SER A 385 13.49 26.81 0.47
C SER A 385 14.15 27.64 1.56
N ARG A 386 14.84 26.98 2.51
CA ARG A 386 15.62 27.67 3.55
C ARG A 386 16.96 26.97 3.74
N ALA A 387 18.04 27.74 3.56
CA ALA A 387 19.41 27.35 3.92
C ALA A 387 19.84 25.96 3.39
N GLY A 388 19.51 25.63 2.14
CA GLY A 388 19.86 24.35 1.52
C GLY A 388 18.94 23.18 1.88
N SER A 389 17.81 23.44 2.53
CA SER A 389 16.74 22.46 2.79
C SER A 389 15.41 22.93 2.19
N LEU A 390 14.57 21.99 1.78
CA LEU A 390 13.20 22.26 1.34
C LEU A 390 12.27 21.84 2.48
N GLN A 391 11.54 22.80 3.01
CA GLN A 391 10.48 22.55 3.97
C GLN A 391 9.17 22.42 3.21
N VAL A 392 8.54 21.26 3.34
CA VAL A 392 7.25 20.96 2.72
C VAL A 392 6.24 20.78 3.84
N ARG A 393 5.17 21.57 3.80
CA ARG A 393 4.00 21.47 4.67
C ARG A 393 2.79 21.09 3.83
N VAL A 394 2.03 20.13 4.31
CA VAL A 394 0.82 19.62 3.66
C VAL A 394 -0.30 19.70 4.68
N THR A 395 -1.40 20.33 4.31
CA THR A 395 -2.59 20.48 5.13
C THR A 395 -3.77 19.85 4.41
N TYR A 396 -4.35 18.82 5.02
CA TYR A 396 -5.56 18.18 4.53
C TYR A 396 -6.73 18.52 5.45
N ILE A 397 -7.82 19.00 4.86
CA ILE A 397 -9.03 19.41 5.56
C ILE A 397 -10.17 18.49 5.15
N ASP A 398 -10.82 17.86 6.14
CA ASP A 398 -11.94 16.94 5.96
C ASP A 398 -13.11 17.26 6.91
N PRO A 399 -14.10 18.07 6.45
CA PRO A 399 -15.23 18.50 7.27
C PRO A 399 -16.15 17.37 7.74
N VAL A 400 -16.07 16.19 7.13
CA VAL A 400 -16.95 15.06 7.47
C VAL A 400 -16.47 14.33 8.72
N VAL A 401 -15.19 14.47 9.12
CA VAL A 401 -14.61 13.77 10.29
C VAL A 401 -15.31 14.15 11.61
N GLU A 402 -15.75 15.40 11.78
CA GLU A 402 -16.42 15.85 13.02
C GLU A 402 -17.89 15.41 13.11
N GLN A 403 -18.54 15.08 11.98
CA GLN A 403 -19.95 14.69 11.97
C GLN A 403 -20.17 13.24 12.45
N ASP A 404 -19.11 12.43 12.52
CA ASP A 404 -19.19 11.03 12.97
C ASP A 404 -19.37 10.89 14.50
N ASP A 405 -19.11 11.94 15.28
CA ASP A 405 -19.23 11.93 16.74
C ASP A 405 -20.66 12.21 17.25
N GLU A 406 -21.54 12.78 16.41
CA GLU A 406 -22.96 12.89 16.71
C GLU A 406 -23.68 11.61 16.27
N GLU A 407 -23.77 10.61 17.16
CA GLU A 407 -24.60 9.42 16.94
C GLU A 407 -26.04 9.82 16.55
N PRO A 408 -26.53 9.52 15.32
CA PRO A 408 -27.95 9.47 15.08
C PRO A 408 -28.49 8.29 15.90
N SER A 409 -29.07 8.62 17.04
CA SER A 409 -29.63 7.73 18.04
C SER A 409 -30.90 7.02 17.53
N THR A 410 -30.77 6.20 16.50
CA THR A 410 -31.80 5.22 16.10
C THR A 410 -31.18 4.03 15.37
N LEU A 411 -30.79 2.99 16.11
CA LEU A 411 -30.72 1.62 15.61
C LEU A 411 -31.24 0.66 16.69
N PRO A 412 -32.38 -0.02 16.50
CA PRO A 412 -32.88 -0.99 17.46
C PRO A 412 -32.05 -2.27 17.42
N ASN A 413 -31.71 -2.79 18.60
CA ASN A 413 -31.12 -4.12 18.83
C ASN A 413 -31.91 -5.23 18.11
N ALA A 414 -31.42 -5.67 16.94
CA ALA A 414 -32.07 -6.68 16.11
C ALA A 414 -31.44 -8.09 16.21
N LEU A 415 -30.62 -8.38 17.23
CA LEU A 415 -29.97 -9.70 17.36
C LEU A 415 -30.27 -10.48 18.65
N ALA A 416 -31.24 -10.07 19.48
CA ALA A 416 -31.51 -10.77 20.74
C ALA A 416 -32.89 -11.45 20.87
N ASN A 417 -33.88 -11.22 20.00
CA ASN A 417 -35.19 -11.84 20.19
C ASN A 417 -35.86 -12.24 18.86
N MET A 418 -35.58 -13.44 18.38
CA MET A 418 -36.44 -14.14 17.43
C MET A 418 -37.16 -15.27 18.14
N HIS A 419 -38.18 -14.92 18.94
CA HIS A 419 -39.29 -15.81 19.26
C HIS A 419 -40.50 -15.25 18.52
N VAL A 420 -40.89 -15.97 17.46
CA VAL A 420 -42.13 -15.75 16.74
C VAL A 420 -43.28 -16.09 17.67
N GLN A 421 -44.06 -15.08 18.06
CA GLN A 421 -45.44 -15.28 18.51
C GLN A 421 -46.38 -14.26 17.87
N PRO A 422 -47.59 -14.68 17.45
CA PRO A 422 -48.53 -13.84 16.73
C PRO A 422 -49.19 -12.81 17.65
N ARG A 423 -49.42 -11.59 17.13
CA ARG A 423 -50.22 -10.55 17.78
C ARG A 423 -51.70 -10.99 17.88
N PRO A 424 -52.37 -10.67 18.99
CA PRO A 424 -53.25 -9.50 18.99
C PRO A 424 -53.16 -8.66 20.28
N ILE A 425 -53.32 -7.33 20.19
CA ILE A 425 -53.48 -6.44 21.36
C ILE A 425 -54.71 -5.56 21.15
N GLY A 426 -55.51 -5.44 22.22
CA GLY A 426 -56.50 -4.39 22.37
C GLY A 426 -57.19 -4.25 23.72
N ILE A 427 -56.55 -4.41 24.90
CA ILE A 427 -57.17 -4.08 26.22
C ILE A 427 -56.18 -3.61 27.33
N ALA A 428 -55.20 -2.75 27.05
CA ALA A 428 -54.25 -2.28 28.09
C ALA A 428 -54.35 -0.78 28.44
N ALA A 429 -55.56 -0.21 28.46
CA ALA A 429 -55.79 1.18 28.87
C ALA A 429 -56.60 1.36 30.17
N ARG A 430 -56.92 0.29 30.92
CA ARG A 430 -57.85 0.36 32.08
C ARG A 430 -57.29 0.02 33.47
N ILE A 431 -56.00 -0.31 33.61
CA ILE A 431 -55.45 -0.76 34.91
C ILE A 431 -54.68 0.34 35.67
N LYS A 432 -54.28 1.44 35.00
CA LYS A 432 -53.43 2.48 35.62
C LYS A 432 -54.17 3.41 36.61
N ASP A 433 -55.50 3.54 36.51
CA ASP A 433 -56.27 4.53 37.28
C ASP A 433 -56.85 4.06 38.63
N ARG A 434 -56.63 2.79 39.00
CA ARG A 434 -57.14 2.22 40.27
C ARG A 434 -56.09 2.03 41.36
N ILE A 435 -54.81 2.10 41.03
CA ILE A 435 -53.72 1.84 41.99
C ILE A 435 -53.26 3.12 42.70
N SER A 436 -53.56 4.32 42.16
CA SER A 436 -53.10 5.59 42.74
C SER A 436 -53.95 6.14 43.89
N ARG A 437 -55.09 5.53 44.24
CA ARG A 437 -56.04 6.08 45.23
C ARG A 437 -56.12 5.34 46.57
N ALA A 438 -55.38 4.25 46.76
CA ALA A 438 -55.41 3.46 48.01
C ALA A 438 -54.16 3.64 48.90
N PHE A 439 -53.17 4.44 48.48
CA PHE A 439 -51.85 4.48 49.13
C PHE A 439 -51.63 5.69 50.06
N MET A 440 -52.61 6.58 50.25
CA MET A 440 -52.41 7.86 50.94
C MET A 440 -52.89 7.94 52.40
N ASP A 441 -53.58 6.94 52.94
CA ASP A 441 -54.25 7.07 54.25
C ASP A 441 -53.66 6.22 55.40
N PHE A 442 -52.37 5.83 55.35
CA PHE A 442 -51.78 5.04 56.45
C PHE A 442 -50.39 5.55 56.92
N TYR A 443 -50.42 6.21 58.11
CA TYR A 443 -49.35 6.42 59.11
C TYR A 443 -48.04 7.12 58.68
N TRP A 444 -47.91 8.40 59.07
CA TRP A 444 -46.81 9.31 58.70
C TRP A 444 -45.54 9.38 59.60
N PRO A 445 -45.46 8.86 60.84
CA PRO A 445 -44.19 8.87 61.57
C PRO A 445 -43.22 7.76 61.16
N SER A 446 -43.73 6.59 60.74
CA SER A 446 -42.93 5.48 60.21
C SER A 446 -42.62 5.61 58.71
N ALA A 447 -43.40 6.41 57.98
CA ALA A 447 -43.17 6.68 56.56
C ALA A 447 -41.88 7.47 56.30
N ILE A 448 -41.52 8.44 57.14
CA ILE A 448 -40.26 9.20 56.96
C ILE A 448 -39.05 8.29 57.19
N ALA A 449 -39.06 7.49 58.26
CA ALA A 449 -38.00 6.50 58.50
C ALA A 449 -37.94 5.42 57.40
N GLY A 450 -39.10 4.95 56.92
CA GLY A 450 -39.19 3.99 55.82
C GLY A 450 -38.71 4.55 54.49
N THR A 451 -39.03 5.81 54.15
CA THR A 451 -38.56 6.47 52.93
C THR A 451 -37.06 6.79 53.00
N ALA A 452 -36.53 7.19 54.15
CA ALA A 452 -35.09 7.37 54.33
C ALA A 452 -34.33 6.04 54.22
N ALA A 453 -34.83 4.97 54.85
CA ALA A 453 -34.25 3.63 54.73
C ALA A 453 -34.35 3.11 53.29
N LEU A 454 -35.48 3.30 52.60
CA LEU A 454 -35.66 2.90 51.20
C LEU A 454 -34.74 3.71 50.28
N ALA A 455 -34.59 5.02 50.50
CA ALA A 455 -33.68 5.86 49.74
C ALA A 455 -32.22 5.44 49.97
N LEU A 456 -31.84 5.11 51.21
CA LEU A 456 -30.51 4.58 51.52
C LEU A 456 -30.30 3.22 50.85
N CYS A 457 -31.28 2.31 50.90
CA CYS A 457 -31.24 1.01 50.23
C CYS A 457 -31.15 1.17 48.71
N LEU A 458 -31.94 2.06 48.11
CA LEU A 458 -31.89 2.36 46.67
C LEU A 458 -30.57 3.01 46.28
N PHE A 459 -30.03 3.92 47.09
CA PHE A 459 -28.71 4.50 46.88
C PHE A 459 -27.63 3.42 46.94
N THR A 460 -27.62 2.57 47.97
CA THR A 460 -26.67 1.44 48.06
C THR A 460 -26.84 0.42 46.93
N PHE A 461 -28.08 0.18 46.48
CA PHE A 461 -28.36 -0.76 45.40
C PHE A 461 -27.94 -0.20 44.04
N THR A 462 -28.21 1.09 43.78
CA THR A 462 -27.84 1.75 42.53
C THR A 462 -26.34 1.94 42.43
N THR A 463 -25.64 2.30 43.51
CA THR A 463 -24.17 2.35 43.52
C THR A 463 -23.58 0.95 43.33
N GLN A 464 -24.10 -0.08 44.02
CA GLN A 464 -23.63 -1.46 43.84
C GLN A 464 -23.91 -1.99 42.43
N ALA A 465 -25.06 -1.65 41.85
CA ALA A 465 -25.42 -2.01 40.47
C ALA A 465 -24.54 -1.28 39.45
N HIS A 466 -24.23 0.00 39.67
CA HIS A 466 -23.34 0.79 38.83
C HIS A 466 -21.90 0.23 38.85
N HIS A 467 -21.36 -0.08 40.03
CA HIS A 467 -20.04 -0.74 40.12
C HIS A 467 -20.03 -2.13 39.46
N ARG A 468 -21.11 -2.91 39.59
CA ARG A 468 -21.24 -4.19 38.86
C ARG A 468 -21.27 -4.00 37.35
N TYR A 469 -21.99 -2.99 36.86
CA TYR A 469 -22.07 -2.66 35.44
C TYR A 469 -20.71 -2.24 34.89
N LEU A 470 -20.03 -1.29 35.53
CA LEU A 470 -18.69 -0.85 35.12
C LEU A 470 -17.69 -2.01 35.13
N ARG A 471 -17.74 -2.86 36.17
CA ARG A 471 -16.89 -4.05 36.25
C ARG A 471 -17.16 -5.03 35.11
N GLN A 472 -18.42 -5.27 34.76
CA GLN A 472 -18.77 -6.11 33.62
C GLN A 472 -18.30 -5.52 32.29
N GLN A 473 -18.40 -4.20 32.12
CA GLN A 473 -17.94 -3.52 30.92
C GLN A 473 -16.42 -3.60 30.77
N ALA A 474 -15.66 -3.27 31.82
CA ALA A 474 -14.21 -3.36 31.81
C ALA A 474 -13.70 -4.79 31.58
N LEU A 475 -14.28 -5.77 32.29
CA LEU A 475 -13.94 -7.18 32.09
C LEU A 475 -14.31 -7.63 30.69
N GLY A 476 -15.42 -7.16 30.12
CA GLY A 476 -15.77 -7.43 28.73
C GLY A 476 -14.70 -6.95 27.75
N ILE A 477 -14.21 -5.72 27.93
CA ILE A 477 -13.13 -5.14 27.12
C ILE A 477 -11.82 -5.92 27.29
N LEU A 478 -11.41 -6.21 28.53
CA LEU A 478 -10.17 -6.94 28.83
C LEU A 478 -10.22 -8.40 28.35
N VAL A 479 -11.37 -9.06 28.48
CA VAL A 479 -11.56 -10.43 27.98
C VAL A 479 -11.48 -10.45 26.45
N GLU A 480 -12.15 -9.51 25.76
CA GLU A 480 -12.07 -9.41 24.30
C GLU A 480 -10.64 -9.13 23.82
N ALA A 481 -9.95 -8.21 24.51
CA ALA A 481 -8.56 -7.90 24.27
C ALA A 481 -7.65 -9.13 24.45
N ASN A 482 -7.83 -9.89 25.54
CA ASN A 482 -7.07 -11.13 25.78
C ASN A 482 -7.34 -12.19 24.70
N HIS A 483 -8.58 -12.31 24.21
CA HIS A 483 -8.90 -13.22 23.10
C HIS A 483 -8.22 -12.78 21.80
N SER A 484 -8.23 -11.48 21.49
CA SER A 484 -7.58 -10.94 20.29
C SER A 484 -6.06 -11.09 20.32
N GLU A 485 -5.44 -10.89 21.49
CA GLU A 485 -4.02 -11.08 21.72
C GLU A 485 -3.64 -12.56 21.55
N LYS A 486 -4.39 -13.48 22.17
CA LYS A 486 -4.19 -14.94 22.00
C LYS A 486 -4.40 -15.37 20.55
N ALA A 487 -5.39 -14.83 19.84
CA ALA A 487 -5.62 -15.13 18.43
C ALA A 487 -4.44 -14.66 17.56
N THR A 488 -3.88 -13.49 17.86
CA THR A 488 -2.69 -12.97 17.17
C THR A 488 -1.47 -13.86 17.41
N ILE A 489 -1.15 -14.16 18.68
CA ILE A 489 -0.03 -15.03 19.06
C ILE A 489 -0.22 -16.44 18.47
N SER A 490 -1.46 -16.95 18.39
CA SER A 490 -1.73 -18.27 17.83
C SER A 490 -1.37 -18.38 16.35
N ARG A 491 -1.28 -17.26 15.62
CA ARG A 491 -1.05 -17.19 14.15
C ARG A 491 0.26 -16.52 13.77
N HIS A 492 0.87 -15.81 14.70
CA HIS A 492 2.01 -14.95 14.44
C HIS A 492 2.99 -15.00 15.61
N ASP A 493 4.23 -14.69 15.32
CA ASP A 493 5.25 -14.44 16.31
C ASP A 493 5.21 -12.95 16.68
N VAL A 494 5.10 -12.63 17.97
CA VAL A 494 4.94 -11.27 18.48
C VAL A 494 6.17 -10.82 19.26
N HIS A 495 6.72 -9.66 18.90
CA HIS A 495 7.81 -8.99 19.63
C HIS A 495 7.36 -7.61 20.09
N ARG A 496 7.51 -7.35 21.38
CA ARG A 496 7.07 -6.11 22.04
C ARG A 496 8.24 -5.52 22.80
N VAL A 497 8.51 -4.23 22.59
CA VAL A 497 9.55 -3.48 23.30
C VAL A 497 8.90 -2.32 24.02
N GLY A 498 9.29 -2.09 25.27
CA GLY A 498 8.83 -0.92 26.00
C GLY A 498 9.70 -0.53 27.16
N THR A 499 9.29 0.52 27.85
CA THR A 499 9.96 1.06 29.04
C THR A 499 9.28 0.54 30.29
N PHE A 500 10.10 0.24 31.30
CA PHE A 500 9.68 -0.14 32.64
C PHE A 500 10.30 0.83 33.63
N GLU A 501 9.45 1.55 34.34
CA GLU A 501 9.83 2.53 35.34
C GLU A 501 9.28 2.10 36.69
N VAL A 502 10.15 2.06 37.69
CA VAL A 502 9.77 1.84 39.08
C VAL A 502 10.27 3.02 39.90
N GLU A 503 9.35 3.72 40.53
CA GLU A 503 9.62 4.78 41.48
C GLU A 503 9.28 4.27 42.88
N GLY A 504 10.29 4.19 43.73
CA GLY A 504 10.12 3.80 45.13
C GLY A 504 9.72 4.99 46.01
N PRO A 505 9.58 4.77 47.33
CA PRO A 505 9.30 5.84 48.29
C PRO A 505 10.41 6.90 48.37
N ASP A 506 11.57 6.66 47.76
CA ASP A 506 12.67 7.63 47.62
C ASP A 506 12.44 8.66 46.49
N GLY A 507 11.38 8.50 45.68
CA GLY A 507 10.97 9.42 44.62
C GLY A 507 11.92 9.45 43.42
N LYS A 508 12.77 8.42 43.26
CA LYS A 508 13.73 8.34 42.15
C LYS A 508 13.30 7.25 41.16
N PRO A 509 12.81 7.59 39.97
CA PRO A 509 12.40 6.61 38.99
C PRO A 509 13.62 5.86 38.44
N ARG A 510 13.51 4.53 38.39
CA ARG A 510 14.48 3.64 37.74
C ARG A 510 13.91 3.17 36.42
N GLN A 511 14.35 3.79 35.33
CA GLN A 511 13.93 3.43 33.97
C GLN A 511 14.80 2.29 33.40
N ARG A 512 14.14 1.29 32.82
CA ARG A 512 14.73 0.11 32.19
C ARG A 512 13.98 -0.22 30.90
N ARG A 513 14.60 -0.97 29.99
CA ARG A 513 13.94 -1.45 28.77
C ARG A 513 13.51 -2.90 28.94
N VAL A 514 12.29 -3.23 28.54
CA VAL A 514 11.73 -4.59 28.55
C VAL A 514 11.46 -5.03 27.14
N GLU A 515 11.89 -6.24 26.81
CA GLU A 515 11.60 -6.90 25.54
C GLU A 515 10.87 -8.21 25.80
N VAL A 516 9.80 -8.46 25.06
CA VAL A 516 8.93 -9.63 25.19
C VAL A 516 8.79 -10.29 23.83
N TRP A 517 9.14 -11.57 23.74
CA TRP A 517 8.94 -12.41 22.56
C TRP A 517 7.95 -13.52 22.89
N GLN A 518 6.99 -13.73 22.00
CA GLN A 518 5.99 -14.78 22.10
C GLN A 518 5.88 -15.50 20.75
N SER A 519 5.94 -16.84 20.78
CA SER A 519 5.72 -17.68 19.60
C SER A 519 4.84 -18.88 19.96
N ASN A 520 3.90 -19.22 19.06
CA ASN A 520 3.06 -20.40 19.22
C ASN A 520 3.79 -21.71 18.89
N LEU A 521 4.75 -21.69 17.95
CA LEU A 521 5.44 -22.90 17.49
C LEU A 521 6.29 -23.54 18.59
N SER A 522 6.91 -22.71 19.43
CA SER A 522 7.76 -23.17 20.52
C SER A 522 6.99 -23.32 21.84
N SER A 523 5.74 -22.86 21.93
CA SER A 523 5.02 -22.66 23.20
C SER A 523 5.84 -21.87 24.25
N HIS A 524 6.85 -21.14 23.79
CA HIS A 524 7.81 -20.43 24.65
C HIS A 524 7.57 -18.93 24.55
N ARG A 525 7.61 -18.29 25.71
CA ARG A 525 7.68 -16.85 25.90
C ARG A 525 9.07 -16.55 26.41
N ALA A 526 9.71 -15.50 25.90
CA ALA A 526 10.96 -14.99 26.46
C ALA A 526 10.76 -13.54 26.84
N MET A 527 11.34 -13.14 27.96
CA MET A 527 11.39 -11.73 28.35
C MET A 527 12.78 -11.37 28.83
N ARG A 528 13.22 -10.18 28.45
CA ARG A 528 14.52 -9.61 28.85
C ARG A 528 14.31 -8.22 29.42
N LEU A 529 15.05 -7.93 30.48
CA LEU A 529 15.11 -6.63 31.12
C LEU A 529 16.53 -6.07 30.92
N TYR A 530 16.63 -4.86 30.40
CA TYR A 530 17.89 -4.17 30.14
C TYR A 530 18.01 -2.93 31.02
N GLY A 531 19.22 -2.71 31.54
CA GLY A 531 19.57 -1.48 32.25
C GLY A 531 19.70 -0.28 31.31
N ALA A 532 19.84 0.92 31.88
CA ALA A 532 20.10 2.14 31.12
C ALA A 532 21.44 2.11 30.34
N ASP A 533 22.36 1.23 30.73
CA ASP A 533 23.63 0.96 30.04
C ASP A 533 23.48 -0.01 28.85
N GLY A 534 22.27 -0.50 28.58
CA GLY A 534 21.98 -1.46 27.52
C GLY A 534 22.39 -2.91 27.84
N ARG A 535 22.87 -3.19 29.06
CA ARG A 535 23.20 -4.56 29.48
C ARG A 535 21.97 -5.31 29.98
N GLU A 536 21.88 -6.58 29.63
CA GLU A 536 20.81 -7.47 30.13
C GLU A 536 20.98 -7.66 31.63
N GLN A 537 19.95 -7.29 32.40
CA GLN A 537 19.90 -7.41 33.85
C GLN A 537 19.11 -8.65 34.30
N ALA A 538 18.12 -9.08 33.52
CA ALA A 538 17.33 -10.27 33.82
C ALA A 538 16.73 -10.92 32.57
N PHE A 539 16.53 -12.23 32.63
CA PHE A 539 15.87 -13.05 31.61
C PHE A 539 14.92 -14.05 32.25
N THR A 540 13.76 -14.31 31.62
CA THR A 540 12.86 -15.38 32.05
C THR A 540 12.09 -15.96 30.87
N LEU A 541 11.80 -17.26 30.97
CA LEU A 541 10.95 -18.00 30.03
C LEU A 541 9.56 -18.31 30.59
N LYS A 542 9.39 -18.14 31.90
CA LYS A 542 8.14 -18.50 32.57
C LYS A 542 7.14 -17.34 32.44
N PRO A 543 5.87 -17.63 32.13
CA PRO A 543 4.81 -16.65 32.29
C PRO A 543 4.81 -16.14 33.73
N PHE A 544 4.45 -14.88 33.93
CA PHE A 544 4.33 -14.33 35.27
C PHE A 544 3.13 -14.95 35.98
N GLU A 545 3.42 -15.94 36.82
CA GLU A 545 2.49 -16.38 37.85
C GLU A 545 2.52 -15.33 38.94
N ALA A 546 1.50 -14.49 38.96
CA ALA A 546 1.37 -13.45 39.96
C ALA A 546 1.29 -14.08 41.36
N SER A 547 2.42 -14.00 42.08
CA SER A 547 2.46 -14.22 43.53
C SER A 547 1.36 -13.41 44.20
N ASN A 548 0.85 -13.88 45.33
CA ASN A 548 -0.07 -13.09 46.16
C ASN A 548 0.57 -11.77 46.65
N ASP A 549 1.88 -11.61 46.49
CA ASP A 549 2.63 -10.42 46.86
C ASP A 549 3.83 -10.21 45.89
N PRO A 550 3.61 -9.63 44.71
CA PRO A 550 4.64 -9.39 43.71
C PRO A 550 5.60 -8.28 44.20
N GLN A 551 6.90 -8.52 44.08
CA GLN A 551 7.88 -7.45 44.27
C GLN A 551 7.70 -6.40 43.15
N PRO A 552 7.75 -5.08 43.45
CA PRO A 552 7.63 -4.04 42.42
C PRO A 552 8.61 -4.25 41.25
N GLU A 553 9.84 -4.68 41.57
CA GLU A 553 10.92 -4.98 40.62
C GLU A 553 10.70 -6.27 39.81
N GLU A 554 9.64 -7.04 40.07
CA GLU A 554 9.27 -8.24 39.29
C GLU A 554 8.08 -8.01 38.36
N VAL A 555 7.40 -6.85 38.44
CA VAL A 555 6.20 -6.55 37.65
C VAL A 555 6.50 -6.50 36.14
N TRP A 556 7.73 -6.18 35.74
CA TRP A 556 8.15 -6.28 34.33
C TRP A 556 7.92 -7.67 33.72
N ARG A 557 7.87 -8.73 34.55
CA ARG A 557 7.57 -10.09 34.09
C ARG A 557 6.12 -10.24 33.64
N ALA A 558 5.19 -9.40 34.11
CA ALA A 558 3.85 -9.34 33.53
C ALA A 558 3.92 -8.97 32.04
N GLY A 559 4.95 -8.21 31.63
CA GLY A 559 5.06 -7.66 30.30
C GLY A 559 3.83 -6.83 29.97
N PHE A 560 3.43 -6.82 28.71
CA PHE A 560 2.28 -6.07 28.23
C PHE A 560 1.02 -6.93 28.07
N GLU A 561 0.93 -8.05 28.80
CA GLU A 561 -0.14 -9.04 28.60
C GLU A 561 -1.49 -8.56 29.15
N THR A 562 -2.53 -8.77 28.36
CA THR A 562 -3.91 -8.46 28.75
C THR A 562 -4.43 -9.40 29.84
N SER A 563 -3.92 -10.64 29.89
CA SER A 563 -4.30 -11.65 30.89
C SER A 563 -3.99 -11.21 32.32
N PHE A 564 -2.88 -10.50 32.54
CA PHE A 564 -2.50 -9.97 33.85
C PHE A 564 -3.44 -8.85 34.30
N ALA A 565 -3.74 -7.91 33.41
CA ALA A 565 -4.74 -6.87 33.66
C ALA A 565 -6.12 -7.51 33.93
N GLU A 566 -6.57 -8.46 33.12
CA GLU A 566 -7.83 -9.17 33.35
C GLU A 566 -7.89 -9.80 34.75
N GLN A 567 -6.80 -10.40 35.23
CA GLN A 567 -6.75 -11.02 36.56
C GLN A 567 -6.84 -9.99 37.70
N ILE A 568 -6.14 -8.85 37.60
CA ILE A 568 -6.23 -7.77 38.58
C ILE A 568 -7.67 -7.24 38.67
N PHE A 569 -8.28 -6.96 37.51
CA PHE A 569 -9.61 -6.36 37.43
C PHE A 569 -10.74 -7.36 37.76
N ARG A 570 -10.44 -8.67 37.75
CA ARG A 570 -11.33 -9.71 38.30
C ARG A 570 -11.42 -9.66 39.81
N GLU A 571 -10.45 -9.10 40.52
CA GLU A 571 -10.43 -9.07 42.00
C GLU A 571 -10.60 -7.64 42.55
N ALA A 572 -10.23 -6.61 41.78
CA ALA A 572 -10.27 -5.21 42.22
C ALA A 572 -11.68 -4.59 42.23
N ALA A 573 -11.85 -3.55 43.05
CA ALA A 573 -13.00 -2.66 42.98
C ALA A 573 -12.80 -1.68 41.82
N LEU A 574 -13.68 -1.75 40.82
CA LEU A 574 -13.56 -0.95 39.60
C LEU A 574 -14.23 0.41 39.76
N GLU A 575 -13.53 1.46 39.33
CA GLU A 575 -14.01 2.83 39.50
C GLU A 575 -14.44 3.48 38.19
N THR A 576 -13.62 3.44 37.14
CA THR A 576 -13.97 4.12 35.88
C THR A 576 -13.53 3.34 34.64
N VAL A 577 -14.35 3.43 33.59
CA VAL A 577 -14.00 3.03 32.22
C VAL A 577 -14.22 4.25 31.34
N LYS A 578 -13.13 4.90 30.91
CA LYS A 578 -13.17 6.06 30.03
C LYS A 578 -12.90 5.59 28.60
N LYS A 579 -13.83 5.91 27.71
CA LYS A 579 -13.67 5.70 26.28
C LYS A 579 -13.10 6.98 25.68
N GLU A 580 -11.83 6.94 25.31
CA GLU A 580 -11.15 8.03 24.61
C GLU A 580 -11.16 7.74 23.09
N ALA A 581 -10.69 8.70 22.29
CA ALA A 581 -10.78 8.63 20.83
C ALA A 581 -10.18 7.33 20.25
N ASN A 582 -8.97 6.96 20.70
CA ASN A 582 -8.23 5.79 20.21
C ASN A 582 -7.90 4.75 21.30
N THR A 583 -8.30 5.00 22.55
CA THR A 583 -7.90 4.18 23.70
C THR A 583 -9.09 3.87 24.61
N TYR A 584 -9.05 2.73 25.28
CA TYR A 584 -9.84 2.48 26.48
C TYR A 584 -8.94 2.65 27.68
N ARG A 585 -9.31 3.55 28.59
CA ARG A 585 -8.63 3.71 29.87
C ARG A 585 -9.48 3.12 30.98
N ILE A 586 -8.92 2.16 31.70
CA ILE A 586 -9.61 1.40 32.75
C ILE A 586 -8.87 1.64 34.06
N GLU A 587 -9.54 2.29 35.02
CA GLU A 587 -8.99 2.65 36.32
C GLU A 587 -9.68 1.82 37.41
N ALA A 588 -8.89 1.23 38.30
CA ALA A 588 -9.36 0.51 39.48
C ALA A 588 -8.58 0.96 40.72
N HIS A 589 -9.29 1.17 41.82
CA HIS A 589 -8.72 1.50 43.13
C HIS A 589 -9.28 0.54 44.19
N SER A 590 -8.40 -0.01 45.02
CA SER A 590 -8.74 -0.99 46.05
C SER A 590 -8.01 -0.69 47.36
N GLU A 591 -8.29 0.47 47.95
CA GLU A 591 -7.65 0.92 49.21
C GLU A 591 -7.87 -0.03 50.39
N SER A 592 -9.08 -0.62 50.50
CA SER A 592 -9.45 -1.44 51.65
C SER A 592 -8.92 -2.87 51.60
N HIS A 593 -8.73 -3.41 50.39
CA HIS A 593 -8.28 -4.79 50.15
C HIS A 593 -7.38 -4.79 48.91
N PRO A 594 -6.08 -4.45 49.05
CA PRO A 594 -5.16 -4.42 47.92
C PRO A 594 -5.09 -5.80 47.27
N VAL A 595 -5.32 -5.84 45.97
CA VAL A 595 -5.27 -7.09 45.19
C VAL A 595 -3.80 -7.36 44.92
N ARG A 596 -3.24 -8.32 45.65
CA ARG A 596 -1.82 -8.67 45.56
C ARG A 596 -0.90 -7.47 45.79
N GLY A 597 -1.20 -6.66 46.81
CA GLY A 597 -0.45 -5.45 47.10
C GLY A 597 -0.72 -4.26 46.17
N ILE A 598 -1.47 -4.45 45.07
CA ILE A 598 -1.85 -3.37 44.14
C ILE A 598 -3.04 -2.61 44.72
N VAL A 599 -2.86 -1.31 44.96
CA VAL A 599 -3.88 -0.38 45.48
C VAL A 599 -4.57 0.38 44.36
N GLU A 600 -3.83 0.71 43.30
CA GLU A 600 -4.34 1.39 42.12
C GLU A 600 -3.80 0.71 40.86
N ALA A 601 -4.64 0.56 39.84
CA ALA A 601 -4.29 0.05 38.53
C ALA A 601 -4.96 0.90 37.45
N ASP A 602 -4.17 1.41 36.52
CA ASP A 602 -4.61 2.19 35.36
C ASP A 602 -4.06 1.54 34.09
N ILE A 603 -4.96 1.01 33.27
CA ILE A 603 -4.64 0.24 32.07
C ILE A 603 -5.17 0.97 30.85
N VAL A 604 -4.29 1.23 29.88
CA VAL A 604 -4.64 1.84 28.60
C VAL A 604 -4.53 0.78 27.50
N LEU A 605 -5.66 0.54 26.83
CA LEU A 605 -5.74 -0.33 25.67
C LEU A 605 -5.89 0.48 24.40
N ASP A 606 -5.15 0.12 23.35
CA ASP A 606 -5.39 0.62 22.01
C ASP A 606 -6.68 0.01 21.45
N ARG A 607 -7.62 0.85 21.04
CA ARG A 607 -8.97 0.44 20.64
C ARG A 607 -9.03 -0.22 19.26
N LYS A 608 -8.00 -0.04 18.41
CA LYS A 608 -7.96 -0.66 17.06
C LYS A 608 -7.41 -2.09 17.13
N SER A 609 -6.36 -2.30 17.91
CA SER A 609 -5.69 -3.59 18.06
C SER A 609 -6.15 -4.37 19.28
N ASN A 610 -6.95 -3.77 20.16
CA ASN A 610 -7.38 -4.33 21.44
C ASN A 610 -6.19 -4.83 22.29
N ARG A 611 -5.05 -4.16 22.22
CA ARG A 611 -3.85 -4.52 22.99
C ARG A 611 -3.59 -3.52 24.11
N VAL A 612 -3.02 -4.00 25.21
CA VAL A 612 -2.57 -3.11 26.29
C VAL A 612 -1.29 -2.39 25.83
N VAL A 613 -1.32 -1.05 25.78
CA VAL A 613 -0.18 -0.22 25.38
C VAL A 613 0.49 0.47 26.56
N GLU A 614 -0.21 0.63 27.67
CA GLU A 614 0.32 1.22 28.89
C GLU A 614 -0.34 0.61 30.14
N GLN A 615 0.46 0.39 31.18
CA GLN A 615 0.03 -0.10 32.48
C GLN A 615 0.68 0.72 33.59
N ARG A 616 -0.12 1.21 34.53
CA ARG A 616 0.34 1.89 35.74
C ARG A 616 -0.21 1.16 36.96
N PHE A 617 0.64 0.91 37.94
CA PHE A 617 0.27 0.28 39.20
C PHE A 617 0.84 1.06 40.37
N VAL A 618 0.06 1.18 41.44
CA VAL A 618 0.55 1.61 42.76
C VAL A 618 0.56 0.40 43.67
N ILE A 619 1.75 -0.04 44.07
CA ILE A 619 1.94 -1.24 44.91
C ILE A 619 2.32 -0.80 46.31
N ARG A 620 1.47 -1.10 47.30
CA ARG A 620 1.71 -0.78 48.71
C ARG A 620 2.47 -1.87 49.41
N ARG A 621 3.58 -1.50 50.01
CA ARG A 621 4.48 -2.38 50.77
C ARG A 621 4.67 -1.83 52.19
N ILE A 622 5.33 -2.61 53.05
CA ILE A 622 5.60 -2.20 54.44
C ILE A 622 6.52 -0.97 54.50
N ASP A 623 7.39 -0.83 53.51
CA ASP A 623 8.40 0.22 53.36
C ASP A 623 7.93 1.45 52.57
N GLY A 624 6.74 1.41 51.96
CA GLY A 624 6.13 2.52 51.24
C GLY A 624 5.31 2.11 50.02
N ASP A 625 4.78 3.10 49.32
CA ASP A 625 4.08 2.90 48.05
C ASP A 625 5.09 3.00 46.90
N TYR A 626 4.97 2.07 45.93
CA TYR A 626 5.80 2.00 44.74
C TYR A 626 4.94 2.28 43.50
N HIS A 627 5.37 3.22 42.67
CA HIS A 627 4.73 3.52 41.39
C HIS A 627 5.46 2.75 40.29
N VAL A 628 4.72 1.87 39.61
CA VAL A 628 5.22 1.07 38.51
C VAL A 628 4.54 1.50 37.23
N HIS A 629 5.33 1.80 36.21
CA HIS A 629 4.85 2.27 34.91
C HIS A 629 5.50 1.48 33.78
N LEU A 630 4.66 0.88 32.93
CA LEU A 630 5.06 0.08 31.79
C LEU A 630 4.45 0.65 30.52
N VAL A 631 5.26 1.04 29.53
CA VAL A 631 4.79 1.65 28.28
C VAL A 631 5.36 0.92 27.07
N GLU A 632 4.49 0.48 26.16
CA GLU A 632 4.89 -0.11 24.89
C GLU A 632 5.41 0.98 23.94
N THR A 633 6.63 0.80 23.43
CA THR A 633 7.28 1.72 22.48
C THR A 633 7.38 1.14 21.07
N GLN A 634 7.41 -0.19 20.96
CA GLN A 634 7.48 -0.90 19.68
C GLN A 634 6.65 -2.17 19.75
N TYR A 635 5.95 -2.46 18.66
CA TYR A 635 5.14 -3.65 18.49
C TYR A 635 5.38 -4.21 17.08
N GLU A 636 5.81 -5.45 17.01
CA GLU A 636 6.13 -6.14 15.77
C GLU A 636 5.43 -7.49 15.72
N VAL A 637 4.75 -7.76 14.61
CA VAL A 637 4.05 -9.02 14.35
C VAL A 637 4.65 -9.63 13.09
N THR A 638 5.13 -10.86 13.21
CA THR A 638 5.82 -11.57 12.14
C THR A 638 5.16 -12.92 11.90
N SER A 639 5.42 -13.53 10.75
CA SER A 639 4.92 -14.88 10.46
C SER A 639 5.43 -15.88 11.50
N GLN A 640 4.63 -16.90 11.84
CA GLN A 640 5.05 -18.00 12.71
C GLN A 640 6.44 -18.54 12.34
N GLY A 641 7.32 -18.68 13.33
CA GLY A 641 8.66 -19.25 13.17
C GLY A 641 9.71 -18.24 12.73
N HIS A 642 9.39 -16.94 12.76
CA HIS A 642 10.33 -15.87 12.48
C HIS A 642 11.38 -15.74 13.59
N PHE A 643 11.00 -15.94 14.86
CA PHE A 643 11.94 -15.89 15.97
C PHE A 643 12.69 -17.22 16.11
N GLY A 644 14.02 -17.17 16.02
CA GLY A 644 14.88 -18.34 16.23
C GLY A 644 14.80 -18.88 17.67
N PRO A 645 15.01 -20.19 17.89
CA PRO A 645 14.99 -20.82 19.22
C PRO A 645 16.03 -20.24 20.20
N GLU A 646 17.06 -19.57 19.68
CA GLU A 646 18.09 -18.86 20.45
C GLU A 646 17.52 -17.74 21.32
N ILE A 647 16.45 -17.07 20.87
CA ILE A 647 15.77 -16.01 21.64
C ILE A 647 15.12 -16.60 22.89
N PHE A 648 14.64 -17.84 22.78
CA PHE A 648 13.98 -18.62 23.85
C PHE A 648 14.95 -19.49 24.66
N SER A 649 16.26 -19.34 24.46
CA SER A 649 17.27 -20.04 25.25
C SER A 649 17.89 -19.07 26.25
N PRO A 650 18.13 -19.49 27.52
CA PRO A 650 18.91 -18.66 28.43
C PRO A 650 20.29 -18.40 27.84
N PRO A 651 20.85 -17.19 28.00
CA PRO A 651 22.20 -16.90 27.53
C PRO A 651 23.18 -17.90 28.17
N SER A 652 23.89 -18.64 27.34
CA SER A 652 24.82 -19.69 27.76
C SER A 652 26.03 -19.08 28.48
N THR A 653 25.92 -18.84 29.79
CA THR A 653 27.08 -18.74 30.68
C THR A 653 27.62 -20.14 30.90
N ASP A 654 28.52 -20.57 30.01
CA ASP A 654 29.71 -21.39 30.28
C ASP A 654 30.08 -22.24 29.06
N ALA A 655 31.26 -21.94 28.51
CA ALA A 655 31.98 -22.82 27.61
C ALA A 655 32.72 -23.89 28.44
N SER A 656 32.36 -25.16 28.26
CA SER A 656 33.28 -26.29 28.45
C SER A 656 32.84 -27.51 27.63
N PRO A 657 33.79 -28.27 27.04
CA PRO A 657 33.48 -29.31 26.08
C PRO A 657 33.40 -30.69 26.75
N SER A 658 32.32 -31.43 26.54
CA SER A 658 32.29 -32.88 26.82
C SER A 658 31.47 -33.65 25.78
N SER A 659 32.21 -34.37 24.93
CA SER A 659 31.97 -35.73 24.44
C SER A 659 30.54 -36.29 24.37
N GLY A 660 30.02 -36.36 23.14
CA GLY A 660 29.68 -37.60 22.43
C GLY A 660 28.54 -38.49 22.94
N GLU A 661 27.43 -38.52 22.21
CA GLU A 661 26.69 -39.75 21.93
C GLU A 661 25.87 -39.66 20.63
N GLN A 662 26.12 -40.59 19.71
CA GLN A 662 25.48 -40.71 18.40
C GLN A 662 24.01 -41.13 18.53
N ARG A 663 23.10 -40.31 18.01
CA ARG A 663 21.81 -40.77 17.47
C ARG A 663 21.56 -40.13 16.11
N LEU A 664 21.36 -40.98 15.11
CA LEU A 664 21.09 -40.63 13.71
C LEU A 664 19.91 -39.64 13.57
N PRO A 665 20.06 -38.51 12.83
CA PRO A 665 18.95 -37.66 12.43
C PRO A 665 18.51 -37.89 10.98
N ARG A 666 17.19 -37.82 10.79
CA ARG A 666 16.46 -37.63 9.53
C ARG A 666 16.41 -36.10 9.27
N PRO A 667 16.52 -35.59 8.02
CA PRO A 667 16.84 -34.19 7.79
C PRO A 667 15.59 -33.30 7.84
N ALA A 668 15.52 -32.44 8.83
CA ALA A 668 14.90 -31.12 8.73
C ALA A 668 15.94 -30.14 9.30
N SER A 669 16.87 -29.71 8.45
CA SER A 669 17.92 -28.77 8.85
C SER A 669 17.33 -27.36 8.90
N THR A 670 17.15 -26.81 10.10
CA THR A 670 17.17 -25.36 10.33
C THR A 670 18.48 -24.84 9.74
N GLN A 671 18.42 -24.23 8.56
CA GLN A 671 19.59 -23.65 7.92
C GLN A 671 19.99 -22.41 8.69
N SER A 672 21.26 -22.35 9.08
CA SER A 672 21.80 -21.16 9.72
C SER A 672 21.73 -19.98 8.74
N ARG A 673 21.61 -18.75 9.26
CA ARG A 673 21.54 -17.54 8.41
C ARG A 673 22.76 -17.40 7.49
N SER A 674 23.94 -17.83 7.93
CA SER A 674 25.15 -17.86 7.12
C SER A 674 25.09 -18.91 5.99
N GLU A 675 24.41 -20.02 6.20
CA GLU A 675 24.17 -21.06 5.19
C GLU A 675 23.18 -20.60 4.12
N LEU A 676 22.15 -19.86 4.51
CA LEU A 676 21.19 -19.26 3.57
C LEU A 676 21.87 -18.17 2.70
N VAL A 677 22.70 -17.31 3.31
CA VAL A 677 23.51 -16.33 2.57
C VAL A 677 24.46 -17.04 1.60
N SER A 678 25.12 -18.11 2.06
CA SER A 678 25.99 -18.96 1.22
C SER A 678 25.24 -19.54 0.02
N GLN A 679 24.04 -20.09 0.23
CA GLN A 679 23.20 -20.62 -0.84
C GLN A 679 22.75 -19.53 -1.82
N GLN A 680 22.45 -18.31 -1.34
CA GLN A 680 22.05 -17.21 -2.22
C GLN A 680 23.21 -16.79 -3.13
N ILE A 681 24.42 -16.66 -2.59
CA ILE A 681 25.62 -16.33 -3.37
C ILE A 681 25.85 -17.42 -4.43
N LYS A 682 25.70 -18.70 -4.06
CA LYS A 682 25.86 -19.81 -5.00
C LYS A 682 24.77 -19.84 -6.07
N ALA A 683 23.52 -19.53 -5.73
CA ALA A 683 22.42 -19.43 -6.68
C ALA A 683 22.63 -18.27 -7.68
N LEU A 684 23.02 -17.09 -7.19
CA LEU A 684 23.36 -15.94 -8.04
C LEU A 684 24.54 -16.24 -8.96
N TRP A 685 25.58 -16.91 -8.43
CA TRP A 685 26.72 -17.37 -9.23
C TRP A 685 26.30 -18.39 -10.30
N GLN A 686 25.42 -19.33 -9.96
CA GLN A 686 24.93 -20.33 -10.91
C GLN A 686 24.08 -19.69 -12.02
N LEU A 687 23.24 -18.68 -11.68
CA LEU A 687 22.49 -17.92 -12.68
C LEU A 687 23.43 -17.14 -13.60
N GLN A 688 24.49 -16.56 -13.05
CA GLN A 688 25.51 -15.88 -13.85
C GLN A 688 26.22 -16.83 -14.82
N GLN A 689 26.55 -18.05 -14.38
CA GLN A 689 27.18 -19.07 -15.24
C GLN A 689 26.25 -19.64 -16.30
N ALA A 690 24.96 -19.71 -16.00
CA ALA A 690 23.96 -20.21 -16.95
C ALA A 690 23.77 -19.28 -18.16
N ASP A 691 24.35 -18.08 -18.14
CA ASP A 691 24.19 -17.04 -19.17
C ASP A 691 22.71 -16.77 -19.42
N VAL A 692 21.99 -16.41 -18.35
CA VAL A 692 20.56 -16.07 -18.40
C VAL A 692 20.36 -15.01 -19.48
N GLU A 693 19.53 -15.35 -20.49
CA GLU A 693 19.37 -14.49 -21.66
C GLU A 693 18.76 -13.13 -21.24
N PRO A 694 18.99 -12.04 -21.98
CA PRO A 694 18.47 -10.71 -21.62
C PRO A 694 16.95 -10.61 -21.46
N GLU A 695 16.21 -11.55 -22.04
CA GLU A 695 14.75 -11.64 -21.97
C GLU A 695 14.26 -12.47 -20.78
N GLU A 696 15.17 -13.21 -20.12
CA GLU A 696 14.88 -14.07 -18.97
C GLU A 696 15.03 -13.26 -17.68
N GLN A 697 13.91 -12.94 -17.04
CA GLN A 697 13.90 -12.21 -15.76
C GLN A 697 13.80 -13.22 -14.63
N ILE A 698 14.93 -13.52 -13.97
CA ILE A 698 14.99 -14.44 -12.84
C ILE A 698 15.49 -13.70 -11.61
N ALA A 699 14.67 -13.67 -10.55
CA ALA A 699 14.98 -13.05 -9.27
C ALA A 699 15.28 -14.12 -8.21
N VAL A 700 16.22 -13.82 -7.31
CA VAL A 700 16.58 -14.67 -6.16
C VAL A 700 16.32 -13.90 -4.87
N ASN A 701 15.23 -14.25 -4.19
CA ASN A 701 14.79 -13.58 -2.97
C ASN A 701 14.90 -14.52 -1.77
N ARG A 702 15.26 -13.98 -0.60
CA ARG A 702 15.17 -14.71 0.67
C ARG A 702 13.71 -14.70 1.13
N HIS A 703 13.17 -15.86 1.50
CA HIS A 703 11.81 -16.00 1.99
C HIS A 703 11.84 -16.80 3.31
N GLY A 704 11.96 -16.10 4.43
CA GLY A 704 12.16 -16.74 5.74
C GLY A 704 13.49 -17.49 5.82
N GLN A 705 13.44 -18.81 6.03
CA GLN A 705 14.61 -19.70 6.07
C GLN A 705 14.89 -20.42 4.73
N SER A 706 14.15 -20.10 3.67
CA SER A 706 14.37 -20.67 2.33
C SER A 706 14.73 -19.59 1.31
N LEU A 707 15.32 -20.01 0.20
CA LEU A 707 15.54 -19.17 -0.96
C LEU A 707 14.44 -19.40 -1.98
N ARG A 708 13.81 -18.34 -2.46
CA ARG A 708 12.85 -18.39 -3.56
C ARG A 708 13.50 -17.88 -4.84
N ILE A 709 13.52 -18.72 -5.87
CA ILE A 709 14.01 -18.38 -7.21
C ILE A 709 12.81 -18.34 -8.14
N SER A 710 12.45 -17.16 -8.64
CA SER A 710 11.27 -16.98 -9.49
C SER A 710 11.60 -16.24 -10.77
N GLY A 711 11.04 -16.66 -11.90
CA GLY A 711 11.30 -15.97 -13.16
C GLY A 711 10.64 -16.54 -14.41
N VAL A 712 10.82 -15.85 -15.53
CA VAL A 712 10.35 -16.28 -16.86
C VAL A 712 11.53 -16.71 -17.71
N VAL A 713 11.43 -17.88 -18.34
CA VAL A 713 12.49 -18.55 -19.09
C VAL A 713 11.97 -18.89 -20.49
N MET A 714 12.73 -18.64 -21.56
CA MET A 714 12.15 -18.65 -22.92
C MET A 714 11.64 -20.01 -23.39
N THR A 715 12.22 -21.12 -22.91
CA THR A 715 11.88 -22.48 -23.34
C THR A 715 11.75 -23.45 -22.16
N GLU A 716 10.93 -24.50 -22.30
CA GLU A 716 10.75 -25.51 -21.25
C GLU A 716 12.04 -26.31 -21.02
N GLN A 717 12.81 -26.56 -22.07
CA GLN A 717 14.12 -27.21 -21.96
C GLN A 717 15.09 -26.37 -21.12
N ARG A 718 15.09 -25.05 -21.33
CA ARG A 718 15.89 -24.12 -20.54
C ARG A 718 15.42 -24.03 -19.09
N LYS A 719 14.11 -24.06 -18.86
CA LYS A 719 13.53 -24.12 -17.51
C LYS A 719 13.96 -25.38 -16.76
N GLN A 720 13.91 -26.55 -17.40
CA GLN A 720 14.37 -27.81 -16.80
C GLN A 720 15.87 -27.76 -16.50
N HIS A 721 16.69 -27.31 -17.45
CA HIS A 721 18.13 -27.16 -17.24
C HIS A 721 18.48 -26.23 -16.06
N LEU A 722 17.78 -25.09 -15.94
CA LEU A 722 17.94 -24.17 -14.82
C LEU A 722 17.44 -24.77 -13.51
N ALA A 723 16.29 -25.47 -13.51
CA ALA A 723 15.78 -26.15 -12.33
C ALA A 723 16.77 -27.20 -11.80
N ASP A 724 17.29 -28.05 -12.68
CA ASP A 724 18.25 -29.11 -12.32
C ASP A 724 19.56 -28.52 -11.79
N SER A 725 20.06 -27.46 -12.44
CA SER A 725 21.26 -26.75 -12.01
C SER A 725 21.07 -26.07 -10.64
N MET A 726 19.90 -25.46 -10.41
CA MET A 726 19.61 -24.76 -9.14
C MET A 726 19.39 -25.72 -7.99
N LEU A 727 18.67 -26.83 -8.20
CA LEU A 727 18.44 -27.85 -7.17
C LEU A 727 19.75 -28.56 -6.76
N THR A 728 20.73 -28.63 -7.65
CA THR A 728 22.08 -29.14 -7.34
C THR A 728 22.85 -28.22 -6.38
N VAL A 729 22.67 -26.91 -6.54
CA VAL A 729 23.40 -25.88 -5.79
C VAL A 729 22.67 -25.47 -4.50
N CYS A 730 21.34 -25.47 -4.54
CA CYS A 730 20.46 -25.07 -3.46
C CYS A 730 19.28 -26.05 -3.36
N PRO A 731 19.46 -27.23 -2.72
CA PRO A 731 18.41 -28.26 -2.65
C PRO A 731 17.17 -27.82 -1.85
N SER A 732 17.29 -26.74 -1.06
CA SER A 732 16.24 -26.16 -0.23
C SER A 732 15.55 -24.93 -0.84
N CYS A 733 15.81 -24.59 -2.12
CA CYS A 733 15.12 -23.44 -2.73
C CYS A 733 13.74 -23.78 -3.27
N GLU A 734 12.80 -22.85 -3.13
CA GLU A 734 11.53 -22.84 -3.83
C GLU A 734 11.72 -22.28 -5.25
N LEU A 735 11.45 -23.08 -6.28
CA LEU A 735 11.74 -22.71 -7.66
C LEU A 735 10.45 -22.50 -8.47
N TYR A 736 10.22 -21.26 -8.91
CA TYR A 736 9.04 -20.82 -9.67
C TYR A 736 9.45 -20.27 -11.04
N LEU A 737 9.81 -21.16 -11.97
CA LEU A 737 10.15 -20.79 -13.36
C LEU A 737 8.95 -21.04 -14.30
N GLN A 738 8.64 -20.07 -15.15
CA GLN A 738 7.56 -20.15 -16.15
C GLN A 738 8.08 -19.91 -17.57
N THR A 739 7.40 -20.44 -18.59
CA THR A 739 7.73 -20.15 -19.99
C THR A 739 6.79 -19.15 -20.65
N PRO A 740 7.22 -18.38 -21.67
CA PRO A 740 6.38 -17.47 -22.42
C PRO A 740 5.13 -18.11 -23.01
N ARG A 741 5.12 -19.42 -23.29
CA ARG A 741 3.91 -20.12 -23.75
C ARG A 741 2.87 -20.25 -22.65
N HIS A 742 3.29 -20.58 -21.42
CA HIS A 742 2.44 -20.54 -20.23
C HIS A 742 2.09 -19.09 -19.81
N HIS A 743 2.96 -18.12 -20.08
CA HIS A 743 2.72 -16.70 -19.83
C HIS A 743 1.77 -16.06 -20.87
N ARG A 744 1.87 -16.43 -22.16
CA ARG A 744 1.03 -15.94 -23.27
C ARG A 744 -0.29 -16.68 -23.41
N SER A 745 -0.38 -17.95 -23.00
CA SER A 745 -1.68 -18.64 -22.88
C SER A 745 -2.58 -17.97 -21.85
N ASN A 746 -1.99 -17.23 -20.90
CA ASN A 746 -2.71 -16.41 -19.92
C ASN A 746 -3.07 -15.00 -20.43
N LEU A 747 -2.69 -14.62 -21.67
CA LEU A 747 -2.81 -13.25 -22.20
C LEU A 747 -3.40 -13.11 -23.63
N ARG A 748 -4.12 -14.10 -24.19
CA ARG A 748 -4.99 -13.89 -25.37
C ARG A 748 -6.28 -14.70 -25.19
N VAL A 749 -7.47 -14.10 -25.17
CA VAL A 749 -8.20 -13.71 -26.40
C VAL A 749 -8.87 -12.32 -26.29
N GLY A 750 -8.43 -11.40 -27.14
CA GLY A 750 -9.22 -10.31 -27.70
C GLY A 750 -8.85 -10.17 -29.18
N HIS A 751 -9.84 -10.23 -30.08
CA HIS A 751 -9.66 -10.40 -31.53
C HIS A 751 -8.69 -9.41 -32.20
N LEU A 752 -7.71 -9.93 -32.95
CA LEU A 752 -7.09 -9.21 -34.07
C LEU A 752 -7.06 -10.11 -35.30
N ARG A 753 -7.80 -9.69 -36.34
CA ARG A 753 -7.56 -10.10 -37.73
C ARG A 753 -6.10 -9.76 -38.09
N PRO A 754 -5.41 -10.58 -38.90
CA PRO A 754 -4.10 -10.24 -39.42
C PRO A 754 -4.28 -9.06 -40.38
N THR A 755 -4.03 -7.85 -39.90
CA THR A 755 -3.86 -6.68 -40.76
C THR A 755 -2.40 -6.64 -41.10
N THR A 756 -2.07 -6.99 -42.34
CA THR A 756 -0.78 -6.73 -42.95
C THR A 756 -0.39 -5.28 -42.66
N LEU A 757 0.72 -5.09 -41.93
CA LEU A 757 1.37 -3.80 -41.75
C LEU A 757 1.70 -3.24 -43.13
N GLN A 758 0.79 -2.45 -43.68
CA GLN A 758 1.20 -1.35 -44.53
C GLN A 758 1.78 -0.32 -43.57
N THR A 759 3.10 -0.19 -43.60
CA THR A 759 3.82 1.01 -43.17
C THR A 759 3.15 2.19 -43.85
N SER A 760 2.23 2.84 -43.13
CA SER A 760 1.63 4.09 -43.56
C SER A 760 2.70 5.16 -43.41
N ASP A 761 3.21 5.62 -44.54
CA ASP A 761 3.98 6.84 -44.68
C ASP A 761 3.19 8.01 -44.07
N VAL A 762 3.53 8.40 -42.84
CA VAL A 762 3.12 9.66 -42.24
C VAL A 762 4.42 10.42 -41.96
N ALA A 763 4.53 11.62 -42.53
CA ALA A 763 5.73 12.45 -42.48
C ALA A 763 6.22 12.67 -41.03
N VAL A 764 7.25 11.92 -40.66
CA VAL A 764 8.01 12.06 -39.40
C VAL A 764 9.06 13.14 -39.60
N GLY A 765 9.11 14.13 -38.70
CA GLY A 765 10.23 15.06 -38.62
C GLY A 765 11.55 14.31 -38.40
N ALA A 766 12.68 14.91 -38.77
CA ALA A 766 13.99 14.29 -38.56
C ALA A 766 14.27 14.15 -37.06
N SER A 767 14.71 12.98 -36.60
CA SER A 767 15.13 12.79 -35.20
C SER A 767 16.44 13.52 -34.89
N ASP A 768 16.79 13.72 -33.63
CA ASP A 768 18.08 14.33 -33.22
C ASP A 768 19.27 13.51 -33.72
N ALA A 769 19.15 12.17 -33.69
CA ALA A 769 20.08 11.26 -34.34
C ALA A 769 20.18 11.52 -35.85
N GLU A 770 19.05 11.71 -36.55
CA GLU A 770 19.05 12.06 -37.97
C GLU A 770 19.69 13.43 -38.19
N ASN A 771 19.42 14.43 -37.36
CA ASN A 771 19.97 15.78 -37.46
C ASN A 771 21.49 15.80 -37.23
N LEU A 772 21.98 15.04 -36.24
CA LEU A 772 23.40 14.93 -35.94
C LEU A 772 24.18 14.22 -37.05
N PHE A 773 23.65 13.11 -37.58
CA PHE A 773 24.38 12.30 -38.57
C PHE A 773 24.18 12.77 -40.01
N ARG A 774 23.10 13.52 -40.30
CA ARG A 774 22.77 13.99 -41.65
C ARG A 774 23.93 14.71 -42.36
N PRO A 775 24.65 15.68 -41.76
CA PRO A 775 25.76 16.36 -42.44
C PRO A 775 26.87 15.40 -42.91
N ALA A 776 27.14 14.35 -42.13
CA ALA A 776 28.18 13.37 -42.43
C ALA A 776 27.71 12.33 -43.45
N LEU A 777 26.48 11.84 -43.31
CA LEU A 777 25.89 10.86 -44.21
C LEU A 777 25.59 11.44 -45.60
N LEU A 778 25.29 12.76 -45.69
CA LEU A 778 25.20 13.48 -46.96
C LEU A 778 26.54 13.51 -47.71
N ARG A 779 27.68 13.66 -47.00
CA ARG A 779 29.02 13.62 -47.61
C ARG A 779 29.36 12.24 -48.18
N LEU A 780 28.71 11.19 -47.70
CA LEU A 780 28.83 9.82 -48.22
C LEU A 780 27.91 9.54 -49.42
N GLY A 781 27.16 10.55 -49.91
CA GLY A 781 26.30 10.44 -51.08
C GLY A 781 24.99 9.70 -50.84
N LEU A 782 24.56 9.54 -49.59
CA LEU A 782 23.29 8.89 -49.25
C LEU A 782 22.11 9.85 -49.44
N ASP A 783 20.98 9.33 -49.92
CA ASP A 783 19.74 10.09 -50.02
C ASP A 783 19.01 10.21 -48.67
N THR A 784 18.03 11.11 -48.57
CA THR A 784 17.29 11.34 -47.31
C THR A 784 16.65 10.09 -46.69
N PRO A 785 16.02 9.17 -47.44
CA PRO A 785 15.49 7.94 -46.84
C PRO A 785 16.61 7.01 -46.33
N GLN A 786 17.73 6.87 -47.06
CA GLN A 786 18.89 6.10 -46.58
C GLN A 786 19.53 6.71 -45.33
N ILE A 787 19.60 8.04 -45.25
CA ILE A 787 20.09 8.77 -44.06
C ILE A 787 19.22 8.46 -42.86
N ARG A 788 17.89 8.53 -43.01
CA ARG A 788 16.94 8.23 -41.93
C ARG A 788 17.06 6.79 -41.46
N GLU A 789 17.04 5.82 -42.38
CA GLU A 789 17.17 4.40 -42.06
C GLU A 789 18.48 4.12 -41.32
N ARG A 790 19.59 4.66 -41.83
CA ARG A 790 20.91 4.47 -41.22
C ARG A 790 21.03 5.14 -39.85
N SER A 791 20.47 6.34 -39.69
CA SER A 791 20.47 7.05 -38.40
C SER A 791 19.61 6.32 -37.36
N ALA A 792 18.45 5.80 -37.75
CA ALA A 792 17.60 4.99 -36.89
C ALA A 792 18.29 3.69 -36.46
N ALA A 793 19.00 3.02 -37.38
CA ALA A 793 19.78 1.83 -37.06
C ALA A 793 20.89 2.12 -36.04
N GLN A 794 21.63 3.23 -36.19
CA GLN A 794 22.67 3.62 -35.21
C GLN A 794 22.06 3.96 -33.84
N ALA A 795 20.93 4.66 -33.81
CA ALA A 795 20.25 5.02 -32.57
C ALA A 795 19.69 3.78 -31.83
N MET A 796 19.14 2.81 -32.57
CA MET A 796 18.70 1.52 -32.00
C MET A 796 19.88 0.74 -31.41
N GLU A 797 21.01 0.71 -32.11
CA GLU A 797 22.22 0.03 -31.63
C GLU A 797 22.74 0.66 -30.33
N LEU A 798 22.87 1.99 -30.26
CA LEU A 798 23.24 2.70 -29.02
C LEU A 798 22.27 2.41 -27.87
N THR A 799 20.97 2.47 -28.14
CA THR A 799 19.93 2.20 -27.14
C THR A 799 20.01 0.75 -26.64
N SER A 800 20.40 -0.19 -27.50
CA SER A 800 20.57 -1.60 -27.12
C SER A 800 21.82 -1.83 -26.26
N LEU A 801 22.92 -1.11 -26.53
CA LEU A 801 24.15 -1.16 -25.75
C LEU A 801 23.96 -0.55 -24.37
N ALA A 802 23.31 0.61 -24.28
CA ALA A 802 23.01 1.23 -23.00
C ALA A 802 21.97 0.41 -22.18
N ALA A 803 21.02 -0.26 -22.83
CA ALA A 803 20.11 -1.18 -22.15
C ALA A 803 20.85 -2.41 -21.58
N ARG A 804 21.92 -2.87 -22.26
CA ARG A 804 22.80 -3.93 -21.75
C ARG A 804 23.58 -3.45 -20.53
N LEU A 805 24.18 -2.27 -20.63
CA LEU A 805 24.91 -1.63 -19.53
C LEU A 805 24.03 -1.48 -18.27
N LEU A 806 22.80 -1.00 -18.44
CA LEU A 806 21.84 -0.88 -17.35
C LEU A 806 21.56 -2.22 -16.65
N ARG A 807 21.34 -3.29 -17.44
CA ARG A 807 21.15 -4.64 -16.88
C ARG A 807 22.37 -5.12 -16.10
N ASP A 808 23.57 -4.89 -16.63
CA ASP A 808 24.80 -5.29 -15.96
C ASP A 808 24.99 -4.54 -14.64
N THR A 809 24.62 -3.25 -14.58
CA THR A 809 24.67 -2.44 -13.34
C THR A 809 23.60 -2.85 -12.31
N ASP A 810 22.39 -3.20 -12.74
CA ASP A 810 21.32 -3.72 -11.86
C ASP A 810 21.73 -5.08 -11.26
N ALA A 811 22.30 -5.97 -12.07
CA ALA A 811 22.83 -7.25 -11.59
C ALA A 811 23.94 -7.07 -10.54
N LEU A 812 24.83 -6.07 -10.74
CA LEU A 812 25.86 -5.71 -9.76
C LEU A 812 25.24 -5.16 -8.47
N GLU A 813 24.25 -4.27 -8.56
CA GLU A 813 23.56 -3.73 -7.38
C GLU A 813 22.88 -4.83 -6.57
N GLN A 814 22.14 -5.73 -7.23
CA GLN A 814 21.49 -6.86 -6.57
C GLN A 814 22.49 -7.80 -5.90
N SER A 815 23.63 -8.05 -6.55
CA SER A 815 24.68 -8.95 -6.02
C SER A 815 25.49 -8.32 -4.90
N ALA A 816 25.68 -7.00 -4.91
CA ALA A 816 26.31 -6.26 -3.83
C ALA A 816 25.37 -6.10 -2.64
N GLY A 817 24.08 -5.85 -2.89
CA GLY A 817 23.04 -5.68 -1.88
C GLY A 817 22.55 -6.98 -1.25
N CYS A 818 22.91 -8.15 -1.78
CA CYS A 818 22.41 -9.42 -1.26
C CYS A 818 22.97 -9.78 0.12
N CYS A 819 24.07 -9.18 0.58
CA CYS A 819 24.68 -9.48 1.87
C CYS A 819 24.93 -8.20 2.68
N SER A 820 24.50 -8.18 3.95
CA SER A 820 24.93 -7.11 4.86
C SER A 820 26.39 -7.28 5.30
N ARG A 821 27.03 -6.22 5.82
CA ARG A 821 28.40 -6.28 6.34
C ARG A 821 28.57 -7.34 7.43
N ALA A 822 27.58 -7.49 8.30
CA ALA A 822 27.56 -8.51 9.35
C ALA A 822 27.45 -9.94 8.78
N GLU A 823 26.67 -10.12 7.72
CA GLU A 823 26.54 -11.41 7.03
C GLU A 823 27.81 -11.78 6.26
N LEU A 824 28.45 -10.82 5.59
CA LEU A 824 29.76 -11.03 4.96
C LEU A 824 30.82 -11.43 5.99
N ALA A 825 30.77 -10.86 7.20
CA ALA A 825 31.69 -11.20 8.28
C ALA A 825 31.43 -12.59 8.90
N SER A 826 30.25 -13.20 8.69
CA SER A 826 29.92 -14.54 9.17
C SER A 826 30.06 -15.65 8.12
N LEU A 827 30.22 -15.29 6.83
CA LEU A 827 30.44 -16.25 5.75
C LEU A 827 31.77 -16.99 5.86
N GLY A 828 31.82 -18.24 5.37
CA GLY A 828 33.08 -18.96 5.21
C GLY A 828 34.01 -18.29 4.19
N VAL A 829 35.31 -18.51 4.31
CA VAL A 829 36.34 -17.91 3.42
C VAL A 829 36.03 -18.21 1.94
N ASN A 830 35.59 -19.43 1.64
CA ASN A 830 35.26 -19.84 0.27
C ASN A 830 34.05 -19.09 -0.30
N ASP A 831 33.00 -18.87 0.50
CA ASP A 831 31.80 -18.17 0.05
C ASP A 831 32.04 -16.67 -0.11
N ARG A 832 32.88 -16.07 0.75
CA ARG A 832 33.36 -14.69 0.56
C ARG A 832 34.17 -14.55 -0.73
N GLN A 833 35.06 -15.52 -1.00
CA GLN A 833 35.80 -15.53 -2.26
C GLN A 833 34.88 -15.71 -3.47
N LEU A 834 33.82 -16.53 -3.35
CA LEU A 834 32.82 -16.70 -4.40
C LEU A 834 32.04 -15.41 -4.66
N TRP A 835 31.61 -14.72 -3.61
CA TRP A 835 30.96 -13.42 -3.70
C TRP A 835 31.87 -12.36 -4.36
N LEU A 836 33.15 -12.31 -3.99
CA LEU A 836 34.10 -11.41 -4.65
C LEU A 836 34.35 -11.75 -6.12
N ARG A 837 34.34 -13.03 -6.47
CA ARG A 837 34.40 -13.47 -7.87
C ARG A 837 33.14 -13.08 -8.65
N LEU A 838 31.96 -13.19 -8.04
CA LEU A 838 30.69 -12.74 -8.60
C LEU A 838 30.74 -11.24 -8.94
N LEU A 839 31.10 -10.40 -7.95
CA LEU A 839 31.20 -8.95 -8.13
C LEU A 839 32.26 -8.56 -9.15
N SER A 840 33.46 -9.15 -9.08
CA SER A 840 34.53 -8.83 -10.04
C SER A 840 34.21 -9.27 -11.46
N THR A 841 33.44 -10.35 -11.63
CA THR A 841 32.98 -10.78 -12.96
C THR A 841 31.92 -9.83 -13.52
N GLN A 842 30.98 -9.36 -12.68
CA GLN A 842 29.98 -8.37 -13.09
C GLN A 842 30.62 -7.01 -13.40
N SER A 843 31.56 -6.56 -12.56
CA SER A 843 32.35 -5.36 -12.80
C SER A 843 33.04 -5.38 -14.17
N LYS A 844 33.67 -6.51 -14.55
CA LYS A 844 34.28 -6.68 -15.87
C LYS A 844 33.27 -6.68 -17.03
N ARG A 845 32.05 -7.19 -16.82
CA ARG A 845 30.97 -7.11 -17.81
C ARG A 845 30.50 -5.67 -18.00
N ILE A 846 30.39 -4.91 -16.92
CA ILE A 846 30.07 -3.48 -17.01
C ILE A 846 31.19 -2.73 -17.74
N GLU A 847 32.46 -3.00 -17.43
CA GLU A 847 33.62 -2.42 -18.13
C GLU A 847 33.57 -2.73 -19.64
N SER A 848 33.26 -3.97 -20.04
CA SER A 848 33.16 -4.33 -21.46
C SER A 848 31.94 -3.74 -22.16
N SER A 849 30.78 -3.70 -21.50
CA SER A 849 29.55 -3.08 -22.01
C SER A 849 29.72 -1.56 -22.16
N LEU A 850 30.36 -0.91 -21.20
CA LEU A 850 30.68 0.51 -21.25
C LEU A 850 31.71 0.81 -22.35
N ALA A 851 32.79 0.03 -22.46
CA ALA A 851 33.78 0.20 -23.53
C ALA A 851 33.17 0.01 -24.93
N ALA A 852 32.22 -0.92 -25.08
CA ALA A 852 31.49 -1.10 -26.35
C ALA A 852 30.61 0.13 -26.67
N LEU A 853 29.93 0.69 -25.67
CA LEU A 853 29.14 1.91 -25.83
C LEU A 853 30.03 3.11 -26.15
N GLU A 854 31.13 3.30 -25.42
CA GLU A 854 32.11 4.37 -25.65
C GLU A 854 32.75 4.28 -27.03
N GLY A 855 33.17 3.09 -27.46
CA GLY A 855 33.71 2.86 -28.80
C GLY A 855 32.71 3.24 -29.88
N LYS A 856 31.45 2.82 -29.71
CA LYS A 856 30.38 3.18 -30.65
C LYS A 856 30.09 4.67 -30.68
N MET A 857 30.06 5.33 -29.51
CA MET A 857 29.86 6.78 -29.41
C MET A 857 31.04 7.55 -30.01
N ALA A 858 32.27 7.07 -29.87
CA ALA A 858 33.46 7.66 -30.47
C ALA A 858 33.41 7.58 -32.01
N ASP A 859 33.06 6.41 -32.56
CA ASP A 859 32.87 6.22 -34.01
C ASP A 859 31.83 7.19 -34.57
N LEU A 860 30.71 7.36 -33.87
CA LEU A 860 29.63 8.26 -34.26
C LEU A 860 29.98 9.74 -34.09
N SER A 861 30.76 10.09 -33.06
CA SER A 861 31.25 11.46 -32.85
C SER A 861 32.26 11.86 -33.94
N MET A 862 33.15 10.93 -34.32
CA MET A 862 34.07 11.10 -35.45
C MET A 862 33.33 11.27 -36.77
N LEU A 863 32.28 10.47 -36.99
CA LEU A 863 31.40 10.61 -38.15
C LEU A 863 30.74 12.00 -38.18
N ALA A 864 30.17 12.43 -37.05
CA ALA A 864 29.46 13.71 -36.90
C ALA A 864 30.38 14.95 -36.87
N GLY A 865 31.69 14.76 -36.72
CA GLY A 865 32.66 15.87 -36.57
C GLY A 865 32.56 16.60 -35.23
N VAL A 866 32.00 15.96 -34.20
CA VAL A 866 31.87 16.53 -32.85
C VAL A 866 33.08 16.12 -32.02
N SER A 867 33.81 17.11 -31.49
CA SER A 867 34.92 16.86 -30.57
C SER A 867 34.41 16.61 -29.15
N VAL A 868 34.95 15.58 -28.49
CA VAL A 868 34.65 15.26 -27.10
C VAL A 868 35.45 16.22 -26.20
N THR A 869 34.77 17.17 -25.56
CA THR A 869 35.36 17.95 -24.46
C THR A 869 35.41 17.09 -23.21
N GLN A 870 36.60 16.82 -22.69
CA GLN A 870 36.76 16.14 -21.40
C GLN A 870 36.21 17.05 -20.28
N PRO A 871 35.24 16.58 -19.47
CA PRO A 871 34.76 17.34 -18.34
C PRO A 871 35.83 17.46 -17.26
N ASN A 872 35.84 18.58 -16.53
CA ASN A 872 36.72 18.76 -15.37
C ASN A 872 36.43 17.67 -14.34
N THR A 873 37.46 16.90 -13.98
CA THR A 873 37.41 15.89 -12.93
C THR A 873 37.13 16.56 -11.59
N GLN A 874 35.95 16.34 -11.03
CA GLN A 874 35.69 16.65 -9.62
C GLN A 874 36.25 15.52 -8.76
N ASP A 875 36.98 15.87 -7.70
CA ASP A 875 37.47 14.92 -6.70
C ASP A 875 36.29 14.33 -5.92
N LEU A 876 35.89 13.12 -6.31
CA LEU A 876 34.88 12.33 -5.60
C LEU A 876 35.54 11.67 -4.38
N ASN A 877 35.29 12.22 -3.19
CA ASN A 877 35.78 11.66 -1.93
C ASN A 877 35.00 10.39 -1.55
N GLY A 878 35.73 9.36 -1.13
CA GLY A 878 35.24 8.00 -0.93
C GLY A 878 34.11 7.87 0.10
N SER A 879 32.94 7.47 -0.40
CA SER A 879 31.78 7.07 0.40
C SER A 879 31.67 5.54 0.51
N ASP A 880 30.60 5.07 1.15
CA ASP A 880 30.24 3.65 1.27
C ASP A 880 30.18 2.98 -0.12
N GLY A 881 30.89 1.86 -0.30
CA GLY A 881 30.99 1.18 -1.60
C GLY A 881 29.64 0.72 -2.16
N LEU A 882 28.64 0.46 -1.31
CA LEU A 882 27.28 0.16 -1.77
C LEU A 882 26.60 1.41 -2.35
N ALA A 883 26.83 2.58 -1.75
CA ALA A 883 26.32 3.85 -2.28
C ALA A 883 26.94 4.16 -3.65
N GLU A 884 28.23 3.87 -3.84
CA GLU A 884 28.90 4.05 -5.14
C GLU A 884 28.31 3.14 -6.23
N ILE A 885 27.98 1.88 -5.90
CA ILE A 885 27.32 0.94 -6.83
C ILE A 885 25.90 1.39 -7.18
N ARG A 886 25.13 1.88 -6.19
CA ARG A 886 23.77 2.44 -6.44
C ARG A 886 23.82 3.68 -7.33
N ARG A 887 24.79 4.56 -7.08
CA ARG A 887 25.02 5.75 -7.92
C ARG A 887 25.39 5.36 -9.35
N LEU A 888 26.23 4.33 -9.53
CA LEU A 888 26.54 3.78 -10.84
C LEU A 888 25.28 3.32 -11.59
N HIS A 889 24.40 2.58 -10.93
CA HIS A 889 23.13 2.13 -11.53
C HIS A 889 22.21 3.30 -11.89
N SER A 890 22.05 4.29 -11.00
CA SER A 890 21.26 5.52 -11.27
C SER A 890 21.77 6.31 -12.49
N LEU A 891 23.09 6.45 -12.61
CA LEU A 891 23.71 7.09 -13.79
C LEU A 891 23.47 6.28 -15.06
N ALA A 892 23.50 4.94 -15.00
CA ALA A 892 23.18 4.08 -16.15
C ALA A 892 21.72 4.21 -16.60
N VAL A 893 20.77 4.35 -15.65
CA VAL A 893 19.36 4.67 -15.95
C VAL A 893 19.26 6.01 -16.68
N THR A 894 19.93 7.03 -16.17
CA THR A 894 19.91 8.39 -16.74
C THR A 894 20.49 8.42 -18.17
N LEU A 895 21.61 7.73 -18.39
CA LEU A 895 22.24 7.59 -19.71
C LEU A 895 21.33 6.86 -20.70
N GLN A 896 20.70 5.76 -20.28
CA GLN A 896 19.76 5.02 -21.10
C GLN A 896 18.59 5.90 -21.54
N LEU A 897 18.01 6.68 -20.62
CA LEU A 897 16.90 7.60 -20.91
C LEU A 897 17.33 8.72 -21.86
N SER A 898 18.55 9.24 -21.71
CA SER A 898 19.08 10.31 -22.58
C SER A 898 19.34 9.81 -24.00
N LEU A 899 19.94 8.62 -24.17
CA LEU A 899 20.09 7.97 -25.49
C LEU A 899 18.76 7.64 -26.13
N GLN A 900 17.79 7.22 -25.33
CA GLN A 900 16.42 7.02 -25.78
C GLN A 900 15.78 8.34 -26.27
N HIS A 901 15.90 9.41 -25.49
CA HIS A 901 15.43 10.72 -25.92
C HIS A 901 16.10 11.16 -27.24
N PHE A 902 17.42 11.02 -27.36
CA PHE A 902 18.16 11.33 -28.59
C PHE A 902 17.71 10.50 -29.81
N SER A 903 17.23 9.28 -29.60
CA SER A 903 16.69 8.43 -30.67
C SER A 903 15.28 8.86 -31.14
N ALA A 904 14.50 9.49 -30.26
CA ALA A 904 13.07 9.71 -30.43
C ALA A 904 12.66 11.19 -30.60
N ALA A 905 13.44 12.12 -30.04
CA ALA A 905 13.25 13.55 -30.18
C ALA A 905 13.41 13.92 -31.66
N GLY A 906 12.40 14.57 -32.22
CA GLY A 906 12.56 15.33 -33.45
C GLY A 906 12.53 16.80 -33.07
N LEU A 907 13.69 17.38 -32.77
CA LEU A 907 13.79 18.83 -32.69
C LEU A 907 13.28 19.44 -34.02
N ASN A 908 12.74 20.65 -33.97
CA ASN A 908 12.47 21.40 -35.19
C ASN A 908 13.74 21.39 -36.06
N ALA A 909 13.60 21.22 -37.39
CA ALA A 909 14.71 20.98 -38.33
C ALA A 909 15.84 22.04 -38.35
N GLU A 910 15.78 23.04 -37.47
CA GLU A 910 16.72 24.15 -37.31
C GLU A 910 17.55 24.09 -36.01
N GLN A 911 17.24 23.22 -35.04
CA GLN A 911 18.02 23.12 -33.78
C GLN A 911 19.18 22.14 -33.91
N ASP A 912 20.37 22.58 -33.47
CA ASP A 912 21.60 21.79 -33.43
C ASP A 912 21.49 20.68 -32.37
N ALA A 913 21.63 19.41 -32.78
CA ALA A 913 21.60 18.25 -31.89
C ALA A 913 22.93 18.03 -31.14
N THR A 914 23.97 18.81 -31.46
CA THR A 914 25.31 18.71 -30.86
C THR A 914 25.33 18.88 -29.33
N PRO A 915 24.60 19.81 -28.70
CA PRO A 915 24.59 19.97 -27.24
C PRO A 915 24.02 18.74 -26.52
N HIS A 916 22.93 18.17 -27.05
CA HIS A 916 22.31 16.96 -26.50
C HIS A 916 23.29 15.77 -26.58
N TRP A 917 24.00 15.63 -27.71
CA TRP A 917 25.04 14.61 -27.87
C TRP A 917 26.23 14.82 -26.91
N GLN A 918 26.66 16.07 -26.68
CA GLN A 918 27.72 16.39 -25.71
C GLN A 918 27.32 16.08 -24.27
N GLN A 919 26.05 16.29 -23.90
CA GLN A 919 25.53 15.90 -22.60
C GLN A 919 25.60 14.38 -22.40
N ILE A 920 25.21 13.60 -23.42
CA ILE A 920 25.29 12.13 -23.37
C ILE A 920 26.76 11.68 -23.24
N LEU A 921 27.68 12.27 -23.99
CA LEU A 921 29.12 11.99 -23.84
C LEU A 921 29.64 12.29 -22.43
N THR A 922 29.18 13.39 -21.83
CA THR A 922 29.53 13.77 -20.46
C THR A 922 29.00 12.74 -19.46
N GLN A 923 27.73 12.33 -19.60
CA GLN A 923 27.13 11.29 -18.75
C GLN A 923 27.88 9.96 -18.86
N THR A 924 28.26 9.53 -20.06
CA THR A 924 29.06 8.31 -20.27
C THR A 924 30.41 8.42 -19.55
N HIS A 925 31.07 9.58 -19.60
CA HIS A 925 32.34 9.78 -18.90
C HIS A 925 32.19 9.77 -17.37
N VAL A 926 31.16 10.41 -16.83
CA VAL A 926 30.86 10.37 -15.40
C VAL A 926 30.57 8.93 -14.95
N LEU A 927 29.83 8.18 -15.76
CA LEU A 927 29.57 6.75 -15.51
C LEU A 927 30.87 5.92 -15.48
N HIS A 928 31.81 6.20 -16.38
CA HIS A 928 33.14 5.56 -16.40
C HIS A 928 33.95 5.87 -15.13
N GLN A 929 33.97 7.13 -14.70
CA GLN A 929 34.64 7.52 -13.45
C GLN A 929 34.01 6.81 -12.25
N GLN A 930 32.67 6.78 -12.21
CA GLN A 930 31.93 6.11 -11.15
C GLN A 930 32.19 4.60 -11.14
N LEU A 931 32.34 3.98 -12.31
CA LEU A 931 32.72 2.58 -12.42
C LEU A 931 34.11 2.32 -11.83
N ASN A 932 35.07 3.21 -12.06
CA ASN A 932 36.40 3.07 -11.46
C ASN A 932 36.36 3.13 -9.92
N LEU A 933 35.51 3.99 -9.36
CA LEU A 933 35.28 4.06 -7.90
C LEU A 933 34.62 2.78 -7.39
N ALA A 934 33.55 2.31 -8.02
CA ALA A 934 32.88 1.05 -7.66
C ALA A 934 33.82 -0.17 -7.81
N SER A 935 34.62 -0.23 -8.88
CA SER A 935 35.63 -1.26 -9.12
C SER A 935 36.73 -1.26 -8.06
N SER A 936 37.06 -0.11 -7.48
CA SER A 936 38.05 -0.02 -6.39
C SER A 936 37.53 -0.71 -5.12
N PHE A 937 36.24 -0.54 -4.81
CA PHE A 937 35.56 -1.25 -3.72
C PHE A 937 35.52 -2.76 -3.96
N VAL A 938 35.18 -3.19 -5.18
CA VAL A 938 35.16 -4.63 -5.54
C VAL A 938 36.55 -5.27 -5.38
N ARG A 939 37.63 -4.52 -5.62
CA ARG A 939 39.02 -5.00 -5.42
C ARG A 939 39.45 -5.01 -3.95
N ASN A 940 38.91 -4.12 -3.12
CA ASN A 940 39.28 -3.99 -1.71
C ASN A 940 38.07 -3.72 -0.79
N PRO A 941 37.26 -4.74 -0.50
CA PRO A 941 35.95 -4.64 0.17
C PRO A 941 36.05 -4.49 1.71
N ARG A 942 37.13 -3.93 2.25
CA ARG A 942 37.39 -3.88 3.72
C ARG A 942 36.46 -2.94 4.49
#